data_AF-A0A9P4WRM4-F1
#
_entry.id   AF-A0A9P4WRM4-F1
#
_cell.length_a   1.000
_cell.length_b   1.000
_cell.length_c   1.000
_cell.angle_alpha   90.00
_cell.angle_beta   90.00
_cell.angle_gamma   90.00
#
_symmetry.space_group_name_H-M   'P 1'
#
loop_
_entity.id
_entity.type
_entity.pdbx_description
1 polymer ?
#
loop_
_entity_poly.entity_id
_entity_poly.type
_entity_poly.pdbx_seq_one_letter_code
_entity_poly.pdbx_strand_id
1 'polypeptide(L)'
;MSSPMHFRIIIVGGGIAGLAAAIALRKDKRHIIILEQSRLSTEIGATISLQPNATRILQQSWGLSTLLEDSNGMVDHGFRIYNVDGKMVNEIPLRSKTQYGADRIMWHRQDLHAYLRKMATSTERRGEPAILRTSARVASCDCREGKVILEDGEVLEGDLVIGADGIHSALRTSVLSKEIKPKPTGSSAYRLMLPTAVLNERAPQFAANIKPEEPYTSMVMAHSCRLIMGPARDSQLYSVVGLVPDERMNEDPDSAQSWVTKGDSQKMLDTFKDFPGWTQDVLRNAESIGLWQLRDIDPLEKWHSERTILIGDAAHAMLPTQGQGASQTIEDAEALGTLFDHVSERPSRDEVSSILAAVFKSRYERASLIQQFSREAAKPATEQGSNVIKMRPDEFMDYNCTYRGEQPSQIFSVPLSQHDPNQFENNIQVNDVYLDEANADAQALLDLYNTTGYNHHTIPAFFEQIMVPAPDFMGVDYLQPPPDLAAWMPEVDWLGTGDIFGNDFTPAIDQMLDAQASQHDGFPLEQQPPIKDTSHDKIDSNSARRRHAAFKQSAWFWIPQRNQHAFSEHENIILDERNVDLAASPHMPYSSNVVIPDQLSAGARDRIFQLISKTARSQITIPSFPSADCVDKLIKVGIAKRTETDAWIHPYLFESETARPEYLTALVAAGCVCFGIPAVSKTGLALQEIVRVALNNLSENDNSVVRDLEYLQACMLWLDIGAFCGYRRKMEIAESSLQSLVTALRRAGRLDYVRYPTVTPSSEDSEKELHAKWKQWVEQESYKRLAYHLFEHDMHMTMTKHRPPLITYAELTLALPASRTLWLAPSAEIWRSRYLDMHISPIPPSLRSLLKDESAITCLPMDVDVQIARSTYLHGIAAQIWEHAQQSVLLHDSSDPSSQLWARSRQQKLYQCLQREDFLPGRSPAVTSVFHQFLQMFLHVNLDTITRFAGKCGETAANSAYTHLSPWSQTKEARIAIHHAGQVLRAARHIPPYQIRGPDSFMIYHAIMVLWTYSMMVRDRAKKTGTTTPLRTQPSSPPSKIVYLDDATAENQGDIDAFILTNQDYKMLT
;
A
#
# COMPACT_ATOMS: atom_id res chain seq x y z
N MET A 1 -13.06 -2.42 -59.34
CA MET A 1 -11.95 -2.96 -58.53
C MET A 1 -11.58 -1.91 -57.51
N SER A 2 -11.99 -2.08 -56.25
CA SER A 2 -11.50 -1.22 -55.16
C SER A 2 -10.09 -1.65 -54.77
N SER A 3 -9.17 -0.71 -54.60
CA SER A 3 -7.82 -0.99 -54.10
C SER A 3 -7.88 -1.73 -52.76
N PRO A 4 -6.95 -2.67 -52.46
CA PRO A 4 -6.97 -3.38 -51.19
C PRO A 4 -6.88 -2.39 -50.02
N MET A 5 -7.73 -2.56 -49.00
CA MET A 5 -7.71 -1.71 -47.81
C MET A 5 -6.54 -2.10 -46.90
N HIS A 6 -5.36 -1.54 -47.20
CA HIS A 6 -4.16 -1.67 -46.36
C HIS A 6 -4.35 -0.88 -45.06
N PHE A 7 -3.87 -1.42 -43.95
CA PHE A 7 -3.82 -0.73 -42.65
C PHE A 7 -2.70 0.32 -42.70
N ARG A 8 -3.05 1.60 -42.63
CA ARG A 8 -2.11 2.73 -42.74
C ARG A 8 -1.62 3.17 -41.37
N ILE A 9 -0.31 3.20 -41.18
CA ILE A 9 0.33 3.61 -39.93
C ILE A 9 1.27 4.78 -40.22
N ILE A 10 1.06 5.90 -39.53
CA ILE A 10 1.94 7.08 -39.61
C ILE A 10 2.74 7.18 -38.31
N ILE A 11 4.06 7.27 -38.41
CA ILE A 11 4.98 7.41 -37.30
C ILE A 11 5.67 8.77 -37.45
N VAL A 12 5.50 9.65 -36.47
CA VAL A 12 6.09 10.98 -36.46
C VAL A 12 7.33 10.96 -35.57
N GLY A 13 8.50 11.21 -36.16
CA GLY A 13 9.81 11.10 -35.53
C GLY A 13 10.59 9.87 -36.02
N GLY A 14 11.73 10.10 -36.68
CA GLY A 14 12.64 9.07 -37.18
C GLY A 14 13.73 8.65 -36.19
N GLY A 15 13.53 8.90 -34.89
CA GLY A 15 14.45 8.48 -33.82
C GLY A 15 14.35 6.99 -33.49
N ILE A 16 15.05 6.54 -32.44
CA ILE A 16 15.01 5.14 -31.96
C ILE A 16 13.57 4.67 -31.73
N ALA A 17 12.71 5.53 -31.17
CA ALA A 17 11.30 5.24 -30.92
C ALA A 17 10.51 4.92 -32.19
N GLY A 18 10.55 5.79 -33.20
CA GLY A 18 9.79 5.59 -34.43
C GLY A 18 10.31 4.41 -35.25
N LEU A 19 11.64 4.22 -35.30
CA LEU A 19 12.25 3.07 -35.96
C LEU A 19 11.91 1.74 -35.26
N ALA A 20 11.89 1.72 -33.93
CA ALA A 20 11.49 0.55 -33.15
C ALA A 20 10.00 0.22 -33.37
N ALA A 21 9.11 1.21 -33.29
CA ALA A 21 7.69 1.03 -33.58
C ALA A 21 7.43 0.53 -35.01
N ALA A 22 8.19 1.04 -36.00
CA ALA A 22 8.13 0.57 -37.37
C ALA A 22 8.56 -0.90 -37.52
N ILE A 23 9.59 -1.35 -36.79
CA ILE A 23 10.01 -2.77 -36.77
C ILE A 23 8.96 -3.65 -36.11
N ALA A 24 8.42 -3.22 -34.97
CA ALA A 24 7.48 -4.00 -34.16
C ALA A 24 6.10 -4.16 -34.81
N LEU A 25 5.61 -3.13 -35.51
CA LEU A 25 4.31 -3.15 -36.18
C LEU A 25 4.36 -3.74 -37.60
N ARG A 26 5.55 -4.05 -38.12
CA ARG A 26 5.76 -4.54 -39.49
C ARG A 26 5.07 -5.89 -39.72
N LYS A 27 4.12 -5.91 -40.65
CA LYS A 27 3.40 -7.12 -41.09
C LYS A 27 2.98 -6.96 -42.55
N ASP A 28 2.54 -8.05 -43.16
CA ASP A 28 1.97 -8.01 -44.52
C ASP A 28 0.67 -7.15 -44.50
N LYS A 29 0.38 -6.37 -45.56
CA LYS A 29 -0.77 -5.43 -45.67
C LYS A 29 -0.76 -4.22 -44.73
N ARG A 30 0.35 -3.94 -44.04
CA ARG A 30 0.53 -2.74 -43.19
C ARG A 30 1.46 -1.74 -43.85
N HIS A 31 0.91 -0.61 -44.27
CA HIS A 31 1.66 0.45 -44.94
C HIS A 31 2.15 1.49 -43.92
N ILE A 32 3.42 1.39 -43.54
CA ILE A 32 4.05 2.23 -42.51
C ILE A 32 4.82 3.40 -43.17
N ILE A 33 4.50 4.64 -42.79
CA ILE A 33 5.24 5.84 -43.16
C ILE A 33 5.89 6.43 -41.91
N ILE A 34 7.19 6.71 -41.96
CA ILE A 34 7.94 7.42 -40.92
C ILE A 34 8.24 8.83 -41.43
N LEU A 35 7.81 9.85 -40.69
CA LEU A 35 8.01 11.27 -40.98
C LEU A 35 9.10 11.83 -40.07
N GLU A 36 10.19 12.31 -40.64
CA GLU A 36 11.34 12.83 -39.90
C GLU A 36 11.70 14.25 -40.37
N GLN A 37 11.78 15.20 -39.44
CA GLN A 37 12.04 16.61 -39.73
C GLN A 37 13.46 16.88 -40.25
N SER A 38 14.45 16.10 -39.81
CA SER A 38 15.85 16.28 -40.19
C SER A 38 16.22 15.53 -41.47
N ARG A 39 17.41 15.80 -41.99
CA ARG A 39 18.07 15.00 -43.04
C ARG A 39 18.87 13.82 -42.48
N LEU A 40 18.80 13.55 -41.17
CA LEU A 40 19.58 12.51 -40.47
C LEU A 40 21.11 12.58 -40.71
N SER A 41 21.65 13.78 -40.94
CA SER A 41 23.02 13.98 -41.42
C SER A 41 24.05 14.26 -40.32
N THR A 42 23.64 14.69 -39.13
CA THR A 42 24.54 15.16 -38.06
C THR A 42 23.90 15.04 -36.66
N GLU A 43 24.13 13.94 -35.94
CA GLU A 43 24.00 13.89 -34.47
C GLU A 43 25.41 13.90 -33.86
N ILE A 44 25.66 14.69 -32.81
CA ILE A 44 26.93 14.60 -32.06
C ILE A 44 26.89 13.32 -31.21
N GLY A 45 27.87 12.45 -31.45
CA GLY A 45 27.94 11.10 -30.90
C GLY A 45 27.99 11.07 -29.38
N ALA A 46 27.06 10.32 -28.79
CA ALA A 46 27.12 9.88 -27.40
C ALA A 46 27.01 8.35 -27.36
N THR A 47 27.66 7.71 -26.40
CA THR A 47 27.38 6.29 -26.13
C THR A 47 25.96 6.14 -25.59
N ILE A 48 25.24 5.16 -26.13
CA ILE A 48 23.94 4.73 -25.63
C ILE A 48 24.02 3.26 -25.26
N SER A 49 23.40 2.84 -24.17
CA SER A 49 23.31 1.42 -23.81
C SER A 49 21.87 0.97 -23.79
N LEU A 50 21.59 -0.21 -24.34
CA LEU A 50 20.33 -0.90 -24.08
C LEU A 50 20.55 -1.95 -23.00
N GLN A 51 19.65 -1.93 -22.03
CA GLN A 51 19.59 -2.86 -20.91
C GLN A 51 18.93 -4.20 -21.36
N PRO A 52 19.16 -5.32 -20.64
CA PRO A 52 18.68 -6.67 -20.99
C PRO A 52 17.20 -6.80 -21.38
N ASN A 53 16.33 -5.98 -20.78
CA ASN A 53 14.91 -5.89 -21.13
C ASN A 53 14.70 -5.54 -22.62
N ALA A 54 15.46 -4.59 -23.15
CA ALA A 54 15.34 -4.15 -24.54
C ALA A 54 16.19 -5.00 -25.50
N THR A 55 17.41 -5.39 -25.12
CA THR A 55 18.26 -6.23 -26.00
C THR A 55 17.63 -7.59 -26.25
N ARG A 56 16.92 -8.16 -25.26
CA ARG A 56 16.13 -9.38 -25.42
C ARG A 56 15.01 -9.22 -26.44
N ILE A 57 14.27 -8.10 -26.43
CA ILE A 57 13.22 -7.82 -27.42
C ILE A 57 13.81 -7.78 -28.84
N LEU A 58 14.90 -7.04 -29.03
CA LEU A 58 15.57 -6.95 -30.33
C LEU A 58 16.01 -8.34 -30.84
N GLN A 59 16.75 -9.08 -30.02
CA GLN A 59 17.34 -10.36 -30.42
C GLN A 59 16.31 -11.50 -30.55
N GLN A 60 15.41 -11.65 -29.58
CA GLN A 60 14.51 -12.80 -29.47
C GLN A 60 13.13 -12.53 -30.09
N SER A 61 12.48 -11.43 -29.73
CA SER A 61 11.12 -11.12 -30.22
C SER A 61 11.12 -10.66 -31.69
N TRP A 62 12.09 -9.81 -32.08
CA TRP A 62 12.18 -9.26 -33.45
C TRP A 62 13.20 -9.98 -34.33
N GLY A 63 13.87 -11.01 -33.83
CA GLY A 63 14.82 -11.83 -34.59
C GLY A 63 16.02 -11.06 -35.12
N LEU A 64 16.49 -10.03 -34.41
CA LEU A 64 17.68 -9.24 -34.77
C LEU A 64 18.94 -9.95 -34.22
N SER A 65 19.19 -11.17 -34.70
CA SER A 65 20.31 -12.01 -34.23
C SER A 65 21.68 -11.43 -34.56
N THR A 66 21.83 -10.81 -35.75
CA THR A 66 23.07 -10.14 -36.19
C THR A 66 23.30 -8.77 -35.56
N LEU A 67 22.46 -8.36 -34.60
CA LEU A 67 22.47 -7.01 -34.00
C LEU A 67 23.86 -6.55 -33.59
N LEU A 68 24.66 -7.37 -32.91
CA LEU A 68 26.02 -6.98 -32.47
C LEU A 68 26.97 -6.75 -33.67
N GLU A 69 27.02 -7.72 -34.57
CA GLU A 69 27.92 -7.78 -35.73
C GLU A 69 27.67 -6.63 -36.72
N ASP A 70 26.40 -6.35 -37.02
CA ASP A 70 25.98 -5.36 -38.03
C ASP A 70 26.00 -3.90 -37.52
N SER A 71 26.20 -3.66 -36.22
CA SER A 71 26.03 -2.32 -35.61
C SER A 71 27.19 -1.84 -34.73
N ASN A 72 28.32 -2.54 -34.73
CA ASN A 72 29.50 -2.25 -33.89
C ASN A 72 29.16 -2.14 -32.38
N GLY A 73 28.14 -2.89 -31.95
CA GLY A 73 27.72 -2.93 -30.55
C GLY A 73 28.66 -3.79 -29.71
N MET A 74 28.88 -3.41 -28.46
CA MET A 74 29.76 -4.15 -27.56
C MET A 74 29.03 -4.52 -26.26
N VAL A 75 29.15 -5.78 -25.84
CA VAL A 75 28.61 -6.27 -24.57
C VAL A 75 29.34 -5.60 -23.41
N ASP A 76 28.61 -5.07 -22.42
CA ASP A 76 29.21 -4.49 -21.22
C ASP A 76 29.41 -5.57 -20.14
N HIS A 77 30.66 -5.77 -19.72
CA HIS A 77 31.05 -6.77 -18.71
C HIS A 77 30.87 -6.28 -17.28
N GLY A 78 30.70 -4.98 -17.01
CA GLY A 78 30.54 -4.50 -15.65
C GLY A 78 30.70 -2.99 -15.45
N PHE A 79 30.37 -2.54 -14.24
CA PHE A 79 30.66 -1.19 -13.78
C PHE A 79 31.94 -1.14 -12.95
N ARG A 80 32.84 -0.21 -13.24
CA ARG A 80 33.99 0.13 -12.39
C ARG A 80 33.77 1.49 -11.74
N ILE A 81 33.81 1.54 -10.42
CA ILE A 81 33.57 2.76 -9.66
C ILE A 81 34.88 3.20 -9.01
N TYR A 82 35.26 4.45 -9.26
CA TYR A 82 36.46 5.10 -8.74
C TYR A 82 36.06 6.28 -7.85
N ASN A 83 36.85 6.54 -6.81
CA ASN A 83 36.71 7.75 -5.98
C ASN A 83 37.52 8.93 -6.55
N VAL A 84 37.39 10.10 -5.93
CA VAL A 84 38.12 11.32 -6.32
C VAL A 84 39.65 11.24 -6.14
N ASP A 85 40.14 10.32 -5.30
CA ASP A 85 41.59 10.03 -5.18
C ASP A 85 42.13 9.18 -6.36
N GLY A 86 41.24 8.69 -7.23
CA GLY A 86 41.59 7.89 -8.41
C GLY A 86 41.73 6.40 -8.13
N LYS A 87 41.35 5.94 -6.94
CA LYS A 87 41.35 4.54 -6.55
C LYS A 87 40.03 3.88 -6.96
N MET A 88 40.11 2.71 -7.57
CA MET A 88 38.94 1.85 -7.79
C MET A 88 38.40 1.39 -6.42
N VAL A 89 37.14 1.71 -6.13
CA VAL A 89 36.46 1.36 -4.87
C VAL A 89 35.51 0.18 -5.04
N ASN A 90 35.03 -0.09 -6.25
CA ASN A 90 34.16 -1.24 -6.53
C ASN A 90 34.26 -1.66 -8.01
N GLU A 91 34.14 -2.96 -8.27
CA GLU A 91 33.90 -3.53 -9.61
C GLU A 91 32.67 -4.44 -9.52
N ILE A 92 31.66 -4.17 -10.36
CA ILE A 92 30.36 -4.84 -10.36
C ILE A 92 30.24 -5.59 -11.70
N PRO A 93 30.58 -6.89 -11.77
CA PRO A 93 30.50 -7.66 -13.00
C PRO A 93 29.03 -7.91 -13.41
N LEU A 94 28.68 -7.54 -14.64
CA LEU A 94 27.34 -7.69 -15.20
C LEU A 94 27.11 -9.10 -15.73
N ARG A 95 26.60 -10.00 -14.89
CA ARG A 95 26.11 -11.34 -15.28
C ARG A 95 24.74 -11.28 -15.99
N SER A 96 24.56 -10.28 -16.83
CA SER A 96 23.26 -9.85 -17.37
C SER A 96 22.56 -10.95 -18.18
N LYS A 97 23.30 -11.65 -19.04
CA LYS A 97 22.77 -12.78 -19.84
C LYS A 97 22.24 -13.94 -19.01
N THR A 98 22.98 -14.35 -17.97
CA THR A 98 22.58 -15.48 -17.11
C THR A 98 21.49 -15.11 -16.12
N GLN A 99 21.41 -13.85 -15.69
CA GLN A 99 20.39 -13.36 -14.75
C GLN A 99 19.08 -12.95 -15.44
N TYR A 100 19.14 -12.31 -16.61
CA TYR A 100 17.99 -11.66 -17.28
C TYR A 100 17.69 -12.19 -18.70
N GLY A 101 18.49 -13.13 -19.20
CA GLY A 101 18.29 -13.79 -20.50
C GLY A 101 18.83 -13.03 -21.71
N ALA A 102 19.46 -11.87 -21.53
CA ALA A 102 20.15 -11.11 -22.58
C ALA A 102 21.24 -10.21 -22.01
N ASP A 103 22.21 -9.83 -22.84
CA ASP A 103 23.33 -8.96 -22.48
C ASP A 103 22.93 -7.49 -22.40
N ARG A 104 23.56 -6.71 -21.51
CA ARG A 104 23.60 -5.23 -21.65
C ARG A 104 24.61 -4.90 -22.75
N ILE A 105 24.23 -4.05 -23.70
CA ILE A 105 25.06 -3.71 -24.86
C ILE A 105 25.20 -2.18 -24.97
N MET A 106 26.40 -1.72 -25.28
CA MET A 106 26.77 -0.32 -25.55
C MET A 106 26.97 -0.09 -27.04
N TRP A 107 26.56 1.08 -27.53
CA TRP A 107 26.71 1.52 -28.90
C TRP A 107 27.14 2.98 -28.98
N HIS A 108 27.82 3.31 -30.08
CA HIS A 108 27.72 4.65 -30.62
C HIS A 108 26.28 4.89 -31.12
N ARG A 109 25.59 5.94 -30.63
CA ARG A 109 24.15 6.15 -30.90
C ARG A 109 23.77 6.11 -32.38
N GLN A 110 24.60 6.68 -33.26
CA GLN A 110 24.35 6.65 -34.72
C GLN A 110 24.39 5.23 -35.30
N ASP A 111 25.21 4.33 -34.74
CA ASP A 111 25.42 2.99 -35.30
C ASP A 111 24.20 2.10 -34.97
N LEU A 112 23.67 2.19 -33.74
CA LEU A 112 22.38 1.61 -33.36
C LEU A 112 21.21 2.20 -34.18
N HIS A 113 21.18 3.51 -34.37
CA HIS A 113 20.15 4.19 -35.17
C HIS A 113 20.18 3.72 -36.63
N ALA A 114 21.36 3.69 -37.26
CA ALA A 114 21.56 3.23 -38.62
C ALA A 114 21.15 1.76 -38.80
N TYR A 115 21.43 0.90 -37.82
CA TYR A 115 20.97 -0.48 -37.81
C TYR A 115 19.44 -0.57 -37.73
N LEU A 116 18.80 0.08 -36.75
CA LEU A 116 17.33 0.07 -36.63
C LEU A 116 16.67 0.64 -37.89
N ARG A 117 17.28 1.66 -38.53
CA ARG A 117 16.82 2.20 -39.82
C ARG A 117 16.92 1.15 -40.94
N LYS A 118 18.06 0.47 -41.08
CA LYS A 118 18.26 -0.66 -42.02
C LYS A 118 17.17 -1.72 -41.81
N MET A 119 16.86 -2.08 -40.56
CA MET A 119 15.88 -3.12 -40.25
C MET A 119 14.43 -2.67 -40.45
N ALA A 120 14.10 -1.39 -40.25
CA ALA A 120 12.79 -0.85 -40.56
C ALA A 120 12.52 -0.82 -42.08
N THR A 121 13.51 -0.42 -42.89
CA THR A 121 13.34 -0.18 -44.33
C THR A 121 13.82 -1.32 -45.25
N SER A 122 14.54 -2.34 -44.77
CA SER A 122 15.04 -3.44 -45.61
C SER A 122 13.90 -4.27 -46.19
N THR A 123 14.00 -4.65 -47.47
CA THR A 123 13.08 -5.58 -48.15
C THR A 123 13.30 -7.05 -47.78
N GLU A 124 14.35 -7.39 -47.04
CA GLU A 124 14.74 -8.77 -46.71
C GLU A 124 13.95 -9.36 -45.53
N ARG A 125 13.25 -8.51 -44.76
CA ARG A 125 12.39 -8.93 -43.64
C ARG A 125 10.95 -9.15 -44.10
N ARG A 126 10.25 -10.07 -43.43
CA ARG A 126 8.82 -10.31 -43.63
C ARG A 126 7.99 -9.05 -43.33
N GLY A 127 6.85 -8.89 -44.01
CA GLY A 127 6.02 -7.69 -43.96
C GLY A 127 6.57 -6.56 -44.84
N GLU A 128 5.71 -5.60 -45.17
CA GLU A 128 6.06 -4.46 -46.03
C GLU A 128 7.12 -3.56 -45.36
N PRO A 129 8.14 -3.08 -46.10
CA PRO A 129 9.16 -2.18 -45.55
C PRO A 129 8.55 -0.80 -45.23
N ALA A 130 8.97 -0.21 -44.12
CA ALA A 130 8.56 1.14 -43.76
C ALA A 130 9.17 2.18 -44.70
N ILE A 131 8.37 3.19 -45.09
CA ILE A 131 8.79 4.29 -45.95
C ILE A 131 9.25 5.46 -45.08
N LEU A 132 10.56 5.73 -45.06
CA LEU A 132 11.14 6.87 -44.34
C LEU A 132 11.15 8.13 -45.23
N ARG A 133 10.36 9.13 -44.85
CA ARG A 133 10.36 10.48 -45.44
C ARG A 133 11.14 11.43 -44.52
N THR A 134 12.30 11.89 -44.97
CA THR A 134 13.11 12.92 -44.29
C THR A 134 12.72 14.32 -44.77
N SER A 135 13.12 15.35 -44.01
CA SER A 135 12.66 16.75 -44.22
C SER A 135 11.13 16.92 -44.15
N ALA A 136 10.42 16.01 -43.48
CA ALA A 136 8.96 16.01 -43.35
C ALA A 136 8.58 16.41 -41.91
N ARG A 137 8.59 17.71 -41.63
CA ARG A 137 8.30 18.25 -40.29
C ARG A 137 6.79 18.38 -40.09
N VAL A 138 6.30 17.74 -39.03
CA VAL A 138 4.88 17.75 -38.63
C VAL A 138 4.59 18.96 -37.75
N ALA A 139 3.52 19.68 -38.07
CA ALA A 139 3.03 20.83 -37.30
C ALA A 139 1.96 20.43 -36.27
N SER A 140 1.03 19.55 -36.64
CA SER A 140 -0.09 19.12 -35.77
C SER A 140 -0.74 17.81 -36.24
N CYS A 141 -1.59 17.22 -35.40
CA CYS A 141 -2.39 16.04 -35.72
C CYS A 141 -3.86 16.23 -35.34
N ASP A 142 -4.80 15.90 -36.23
CA ASP A 142 -6.18 15.56 -35.84
C ASP A 142 -6.19 14.12 -35.36
N CYS A 143 -6.25 13.92 -34.05
CA CYS A 143 -6.20 12.60 -33.45
C CYS A 143 -7.41 11.72 -33.80
N ARG A 144 -8.59 12.31 -34.06
CA ARG A 144 -9.85 11.60 -34.33
C ARG A 144 -9.88 11.04 -35.74
N GLU A 145 -9.56 11.89 -36.70
CA GLU A 145 -9.54 11.55 -38.12
C GLU A 145 -8.21 10.89 -38.54
N GLY A 146 -7.18 10.93 -37.68
CA GLY A 146 -5.87 10.36 -37.96
C GLY A 146 -5.08 11.16 -39.00
N LYS A 147 -5.29 12.49 -39.05
CA LYS A 147 -4.70 13.37 -40.07
C LYS A 147 -3.49 14.11 -39.52
N VAL A 148 -2.32 13.81 -40.07
CA VAL A 148 -1.06 14.46 -39.74
C VAL A 148 -0.80 15.58 -40.74
N ILE A 149 -0.57 16.79 -40.25
CA ILE A 149 -0.38 18.01 -41.05
C ILE A 149 1.10 18.40 -41.00
N LEU A 150 1.74 18.50 -42.17
CA LEU A 150 3.12 18.96 -42.33
C LEU A 150 3.21 20.49 -42.36
N GLU A 151 4.38 21.06 -42.07
CA GLU A 151 4.62 22.52 -42.13
C GLU A 151 4.49 23.12 -43.54
N ASP A 152 4.59 22.31 -44.60
CA ASP A 152 4.33 22.73 -45.98
C ASP A 152 2.83 22.68 -46.38
N GLY A 153 1.97 22.22 -45.48
CA GLY A 153 0.53 22.08 -45.68
C GLY A 153 0.09 20.73 -46.25
N GLU A 154 1.00 19.78 -46.51
CA GLU A 154 0.60 18.42 -46.88
C GLU A 154 -0.14 17.73 -45.71
N VAL A 155 -1.23 17.04 -46.03
CA VAL A 155 -2.03 16.28 -45.04
C VAL A 155 -1.97 14.79 -45.37
N LEU A 156 -1.55 13.98 -44.39
CA LEU A 156 -1.43 12.53 -44.49
C LEU A 156 -2.45 11.85 -43.57
N GLU A 157 -3.16 10.85 -44.09
CA GLU A 157 -4.22 10.14 -43.35
C GLU A 157 -3.77 8.72 -42.97
N GLY A 158 -3.76 8.44 -41.66
CA GLY A 158 -3.42 7.15 -41.08
C GLY A 158 -4.56 6.57 -40.24
N ASP A 159 -4.69 5.25 -40.21
CA ASP A 159 -5.63 4.57 -39.32
C ASP A 159 -5.09 4.51 -37.87
N LEU A 160 -3.76 4.54 -37.74
CA LEU A 160 -3.00 4.66 -36.49
C LEU A 160 -1.91 5.72 -36.68
N VAL A 161 -1.76 6.63 -35.71
CA VAL A 161 -0.71 7.65 -35.65
C VAL A 161 0.13 7.47 -34.39
N ILE A 162 1.46 7.54 -34.50
CA ILE A 162 2.40 7.34 -33.39
C ILE A 162 3.30 8.56 -33.26
N GLY A 163 3.18 9.29 -32.16
CA GLY A 163 4.08 10.37 -31.74
C GLY A 163 5.34 9.80 -31.10
N ALA A 164 6.41 9.76 -31.88
CA ALA A 164 7.76 9.37 -31.51
C ALA A 164 8.74 10.56 -31.69
N ASP A 165 8.22 11.78 -31.69
CA ASP A 165 8.86 13.07 -32.00
C ASP A 165 9.61 13.70 -30.82
N GLY A 166 9.80 12.92 -29.75
CA GLY A 166 10.72 13.20 -28.66
C GLY A 166 10.23 14.27 -27.68
N ILE A 167 11.16 14.78 -26.87
CA ILE A 167 10.83 15.62 -25.71
C ILE A 167 10.12 16.94 -26.07
N HIS A 168 10.25 17.47 -27.29
CA HIS A 168 9.49 18.63 -27.80
C HIS A 168 8.32 18.23 -28.72
N SER A 169 7.70 17.08 -28.46
CA SER A 169 6.61 16.51 -29.27
C SER A 169 5.48 17.53 -29.57
N ALA A 170 5.19 17.71 -30.86
CA ALA A 170 4.02 18.45 -31.35
C ALA A 170 2.75 17.60 -31.20
N LEU A 171 2.89 16.28 -31.33
CA LEU A 171 1.78 15.35 -31.12
C LEU A 171 1.32 15.30 -29.66
N ARG A 172 2.20 15.56 -28.68
CA ARG A 172 1.82 15.63 -27.26
C ARG A 172 0.78 16.73 -27.01
N THR A 173 0.95 17.90 -27.62
CA THR A 173 -0.04 18.99 -27.54
C THR A 173 -1.36 18.59 -28.20
N SER A 174 -1.31 17.84 -29.30
CA SER A 174 -2.51 17.34 -30.01
C SER A 174 -3.28 16.30 -29.17
N VAL A 175 -2.56 15.37 -28.52
CA VAL A 175 -3.15 14.31 -27.68
C VAL A 175 -3.73 14.84 -26.36
N LEU A 176 -3.03 15.77 -25.70
CA LEU A 176 -3.44 16.31 -24.39
C LEU A 176 -4.32 17.56 -24.48
N SER A 177 -4.49 18.14 -25.67
CA SER A 177 -5.15 19.45 -25.88
C SER A 177 -4.56 20.60 -25.04
N LYS A 178 -3.31 20.45 -24.56
CA LYS A 178 -2.57 21.44 -23.77
C LYS A 178 -1.07 21.33 -24.03
N GLU A 179 -0.37 22.45 -24.05
CA GLU A 179 1.08 22.47 -24.22
C GLU A 179 1.80 22.04 -22.94
N ILE A 180 2.69 21.05 -23.03
CA ILE A 180 3.55 20.62 -21.92
C ILE A 180 5.01 20.90 -22.29
N LYS A 181 5.59 21.93 -21.67
CA LYS A 181 7.00 22.32 -21.84
C LYS A 181 7.94 21.47 -20.98
N PRO A 182 9.07 20.96 -21.53
CA PRO A 182 10.07 20.20 -20.76
C PRO A 182 10.76 21.02 -19.68
N LYS A 183 10.84 20.47 -18.47
CA LYS A 183 11.31 21.18 -17.27
C LYS A 183 12.83 21.00 -17.09
N PRO A 184 13.60 22.07 -16.80
CA PRO A 184 15.01 21.95 -16.44
C PRO A 184 15.17 21.27 -15.08
N THR A 185 16.09 20.30 -14.99
CA THR A 185 16.27 19.49 -13.77
C THR A 185 17.32 20.04 -12.82
N GLY A 186 17.86 21.24 -13.07
CA GLY A 186 18.98 21.83 -12.31
C GLY A 186 20.31 21.09 -12.50
N SER A 187 20.45 20.30 -13.57
CA SER A 187 21.68 19.58 -13.91
C SER A 187 21.98 19.72 -15.40
N SER A 188 23.25 19.78 -15.74
CA SER A 188 23.75 19.83 -17.11
C SER A 188 24.78 18.70 -17.32
N ALA A 189 24.98 18.30 -18.57
CA ALA A 189 25.90 17.22 -18.94
C ALA A 189 26.86 17.67 -20.04
N TYR A 190 28.15 17.68 -19.73
CA TYR A 190 29.20 17.68 -20.74
C TYR A 190 29.20 16.32 -21.44
N ARG A 191 29.28 16.31 -22.76
CA ARG A 191 29.42 15.10 -23.59
C ARG A 191 30.64 15.26 -24.50
N LEU A 192 31.53 14.28 -24.42
CA LEU A 192 32.78 14.21 -25.17
C LEU A 192 32.93 12.80 -25.75
N MET A 193 33.59 12.71 -26.90
CA MET A 193 33.91 11.45 -27.55
C MET A 193 35.28 11.55 -28.19
N LEU A 194 36.16 10.60 -27.87
CA LEU A 194 37.56 10.61 -28.29
C LEU A 194 37.93 9.25 -28.91
N PRO A 195 38.81 9.19 -29.92
CA PRO A 195 39.36 7.92 -30.38
C PRO A 195 40.23 7.28 -29.29
N THR A 196 40.04 5.99 -29.03
CA THR A 196 40.76 5.26 -27.98
C THR A 196 42.28 5.29 -28.18
N ALA A 197 42.75 5.23 -29.44
CA ALA A 197 44.16 5.38 -29.78
C ALA A 197 44.76 6.73 -29.33
N VAL A 198 43.99 7.83 -29.38
CA VAL A 198 44.43 9.16 -28.93
C VAL A 198 44.52 9.20 -27.40
N LEU A 199 43.63 8.51 -26.68
CA LEU A 199 43.71 8.39 -25.22
C LEU A 199 44.96 7.63 -24.80
N ASN A 200 45.30 6.54 -25.49
CA ASN A 200 46.47 5.74 -25.20
C ASN A 200 47.79 6.48 -25.45
N GLU A 201 47.84 7.31 -26.50
CA GLU A 201 49.01 8.14 -26.82
C GLU A 201 49.13 9.35 -25.87
N ARG A 202 48.03 10.09 -25.66
CA ARG A 202 48.06 11.45 -25.06
C ARG A 202 47.55 11.55 -23.63
N ALA A 203 46.96 10.48 -23.10
CA ALA A 203 46.52 10.37 -21.71
C ALA A 203 46.97 9.00 -21.11
N PRO A 204 48.27 8.67 -21.10
CA PRO A 204 48.76 7.33 -20.75
C PRO A 204 48.40 6.92 -19.31
N GLN A 205 48.25 7.86 -18.38
CA GLN A 205 47.77 7.57 -17.03
C GLN A 205 46.29 7.15 -17.03
N PHE A 206 45.44 7.81 -17.84
CA PHE A 206 44.06 7.38 -18.02
C PHE A 206 43.99 5.97 -18.61
N ALA A 207 44.78 5.71 -19.66
CA ALA A 207 44.84 4.39 -20.28
C ALA A 207 45.26 3.29 -19.30
N ALA A 208 46.26 3.55 -18.45
CA ALA A 208 46.68 2.61 -17.41
C ALA A 208 45.62 2.37 -16.31
N ASN A 209 44.88 3.40 -15.91
CA ASN A 209 43.91 3.32 -14.80
C ASN A 209 42.52 2.83 -15.20
N ILE A 210 42.03 3.21 -16.39
CA ILE A 210 40.69 2.90 -16.90
C ILE A 210 40.72 1.72 -17.88
N LYS A 211 41.78 1.60 -18.68
CA LYS A 211 41.91 0.66 -19.81
C LYS A 211 40.76 0.78 -20.81
N PRO A 212 40.74 1.83 -21.64
CA PRO A 212 39.60 2.17 -22.49
C PRO A 212 39.21 1.10 -23.52
N GLU A 213 40.06 0.10 -23.76
CA GLU A 213 39.77 -1.07 -24.59
C GLU A 213 38.91 -2.13 -23.88
N GLU A 214 38.99 -2.22 -22.55
CA GLU A 214 38.22 -3.21 -21.79
C GLU A 214 36.72 -2.82 -21.74
N PRO A 215 35.80 -3.79 -21.91
CA PRO A 215 34.38 -3.52 -22.09
C PRO A 215 33.64 -3.24 -20.77
N TYR A 216 34.02 -2.17 -20.07
CA TYR A 216 33.42 -1.76 -18.80
C TYR A 216 32.94 -0.29 -18.86
N THR A 217 31.75 -0.03 -18.31
CA THR A 217 31.35 1.34 -17.97
C THR A 217 32.11 1.78 -16.71
N SER A 218 32.94 2.82 -16.81
CA SER A 218 33.71 3.39 -15.69
C SER A 218 33.07 4.66 -15.16
N MET A 219 33.02 4.82 -13.84
CA MET A 219 32.39 5.95 -13.16
C MET A 219 33.32 6.57 -12.12
N VAL A 220 33.51 7.90 -12.16
CA VAL A 220 34.14 8.67 -11.09
C VAL A 220 33.06 9.50 -10.42
N MET A 221 32.85 9.29 -9.12
CA MET A 221 31.74 9.89 -8.36
C MET A 221 32.27 10.91 -7.36
N ALA A 222 31.80 12.16 -7.45
CA ALA A 222 31.95 13.18 -6.43
C ALA A 222 30.57 13.62 -5.91
N HIS A 223 30.55 14.55 -4.96
CA HIS A 223 29.32 14.95 -4.24
C HIS A 223 28.25 15.55 -5.17
N SER A 224 28.63 16.52 -6.01
CA SER A 224 27.75 17.27 -6.92
C SER A 224 28.05 17.05 -8.42
N CYS A 225 29.18 16.44 -8.74
CA CYS A 225 29.64 16.17 -10.10
C CYS A 225 29.96 14.68 -10.28
N ARG A 226 29.87 14.15 -11.49
CA ARG A 226 30.29 12.77 -11.81
C ARG A 226 30.70 12.62 -13.27
N LEU A 227 31.72 11.80 -13.52
CA LEU A 227 32.10 11.35 -14.85
C LEU A 227 31.58 9.93 -15.05
N ILE A 228 30.81 9.70 -16.11
CA ILE A 228 30.39 8.38 -16.59
C ILE A 228 31.05 8.17 -17.94
N MET A 229 31.80 7.10 -18.08
CA MET A 229 32.70 6.90 -19.21
C MET A 229 32.59 5.46 -19.72
N GLY A 230 32.72 5.26 -21.02
CA GLY A 230 32.62 3.92 -21.57
C GLY A 230 32.97 3.84 -23.05
N PRO A 231 33.45 2.66 -23.50
CA PRO A 231 33.80 2.40 -24.88
C PRO A 231 32.57 2.32 -25.79
N ALA A 232 32.78 2.57 -27.09
CA ALA A 232 31.80 2.45 -28.16
C ALA A 232 32.48 2.10 -29.48
N ARG A 233 31.69 1.54 -30.42
CA ARG A 233 32.16 1.07 -31.73
C ARG A 233 33.35 0.11 -31.56
N ASP A 234 33.10 -1.01 -30.90
CA ASP A 234 34.10 -2.06 -30.60
C ASP A 234 35.42 -1.48 -30.06
N SER A 235 35.32 -0.70 -28.98
CA SER A 235 36.43 0.01 -28.32
C SER A 235 37.26 0.97 -29.19
N GLN A 236 36.85 1.32 -30.42
CA GLN A 236 37.54 2.33 -31.25
C GLN A 236 37.34 3.77 -30.73
N LEU A 237 36.19 4.03 -30.10
CA LEU A 237 35.82 5.31 -29.52
C LEU A 237 35.58 5.15 -28.02
N TYR A 238 35.85 6.21 -27.26
CA TYR A 238 35.57 6.29 -25.84
C TYR A 238 34.73 7.54 -25.55
N SER A 239 33.56 7.34 -24.93
CA SER A 239 32.66 8.43 -24.55
C SER A 239 32.89 8.83 -23.11
N VAL A 240 32.81 10.13 -22.84
CA VAL A 240 32.85 10.71 -21.49
C VAL A 240 31.62 11.61 -21.33
N VAL A 241 30.87 11.39 -20.25
CA VAL A 241 29.69 12.17 -19.88
C VAL A 241 29.90 12.74 -18.48
N GLY A 242 30.12 14.04 -18.40
CA GLY A 242 30.31 14.76 -17.14
C GLY A 242 29.02 15.43 -16.69
N LEU A 243 28.30 14.83 -15.73
CA LEU A 243 27.14 15.48 -15.12
C LEU A 243 27.60 16.47 -14.05
N VAL A 244 27.05 17.67 -14.11
CA VAL A 244 27.37 18.83 -13.27
C VAL A 244 26.08 19.56 -12.84
N PRO A 245 26.09 20.33 -11.74
CA PRO A 245 24.98 21.22 -11.41
C PRO A 245 24.82 22.29 -12.49
N ASP A 246 23.59 22.72 -12.73
CA ASP A 246 23.33 23.74 -13.76
C ASP A 246 23.55 25.17 -13.21
N GLU A 247 24.74 25.71 -13.43
CA GLU A 247 25.17 27.01 -12.88
C GLU A 247 24.64 28.25 -13.64
N ARG A 248 23.93 28.07 -14.77
CA ARG A 248 23.48 29.19 -15.63
C ARG A 248 22.03 29.03 -16.08
N MET A 249 21.11 29.64 -15.34
CA MET A 249 19.72 29.92 -15.74
C MET A 249 19.61 30.98 -16.88
N ASN A 250 20.60 31.04 -17.79
CA ASN A 250 20.79 32.12 -18.76
C ASN A 250 20.82 31.66 -20.23
N GLU A 251 20.50 30.39 -20.52
CA GLU A 251 20.08 30.00 -21.87
C GLU A 251 18.57 30.24 -22.01
N ASP A 252 18.15 30.79 -23.14
CA ASP A 252 16.76 31.18 -23.40
C ASP A 252 15.82 29.96 -23.26
N PRO A 253 14.85 29.98 -22.33
CA PRO A 253 13.97 28.84 -22.08
C PRO A 253 13.08 28.48 -23.28
N ASP A 254 12.91 29.37 -24.25
CA ASP A 254 12.17 29.17 -25.49
C ASP A 254 13.09 28.96 -26.72
N SER A 255 14.40 28.75 -26.52
CA SER A 255 15.35 28.43 -27.60
C SER A 255 15.03 27.08 -28.26
N ALA A 256 14.26 27.11 -29.34
CA ALA A 256 13.95 25.95 -30.17
C ALA A 256 15.12 25.44 -31.02
N GLN A 257 16.29 26.08 -30.95
CA GLN A 257 17.47 25.74 -31.76
C GLN A 257 18.72 25.48 -30.90
N SER A 258 19.55 24.55 -31.38
CA SER A 258 20.82 24.12 -30.80
C SER A 258 20.76 23.36 -29.48
N TRP A 259 20.49 22.06 -29.57
CA TRP A 259 20.73 21.04 -28.53
C TRP A 259 22.21 20.87 -28.11
N VAL A 260 23.10 21.75 -28.56
CA VAL A 260 24.54 21.70 -28.32
C VAL A 260 25.06 23.13 -28.19
N THR A 261 25.15 23.65 -26.97
CA THR A 261 26.05 24.77 -26.71
C THR A 261 27.48 24.23 -26.73
N LYS A 262 28.38 24.90 -27.45
CA LYS A 262 29.81 24.55 -27.47
C LYS A 262 30.34 24.67 -26.04
N GLY A 263 30.71 23.54 -25.43
CA GLY A 263 31.21 23.51 -24.06
C GLY A 263 32.51 24.29 -23.94
N ASP A 264 32.62 25.06 -22.86
CA ASP A 264 33.84 25.77 -22.50
C ASP A 264 34.82 24.76 -21.88
N SER A 265 35.93 24.51 -22.59
CA SER A 265 36.97 23.56 -22.16
C SER A 265 37.61 23.99 -20.84
N GLN A 266 37.90 25.28 -20.64
CA GLN A 266 38.49 25.75 -19.39
C GLN A 266 37.51 25.60 -18.24
N LYS A 267 36.25 26.02 -18.44
CA LYS A 267 35.22 25.87 -17.42
C LYS A 267 35.02 24.40 -17.03
N MET A 268 35.00 23.49 -18.00
CA MET A 268 34.88 22.06 -17.74
C MET A 268 36.07 21.52 -16.91
N LEU A 269 37.31 21.90 -17.26
CA LEU A 269 38.50 21.51 -16.50
C LEU A 269 38.42 22.04 -15.06
N ASP A 270 38.00 23.30 -14.88
CA ASP A 270 37.81 23.92 -13.56
C ASP A 270 36.71 23.22 -12.73
N THR A 271 35.58 22.84 -13.35
CA THR A 271 34.49 22.10 -12.68
C THR A 271 34.92 20.71 -12.21
N PHE A 272 35.81 20.04 -12.94
CA PHE A 272 36.32 18.71 -12.59
C PHE A 272 37.72 18.76 -11.94
N LYS A 273 38.22 19.93 -11.50
CA LYS A 273 39.62 20.08 -11.01
C LYS A 273 39.98 19.16 -9.83
N ASP A 274 38.99 18.83 -9.00
CA ASP A 274 39.12 18.01 -7.79
C ASP A 274 38.95 16.50 -8.09
N PHE A 275 38.80 16.12 -9.37
CA PHE A 275 38.82 14.74 -9.83
C PHE A 275 40.26 14.26 -10.04
N PRO A 276 40.51 12.94 -10.16
CA PRO A 276 41.86 12.39 -10.30
C PRO A 276 42.58 13.02 -11.50
N GLY A 277 43.87 13.33 -11.36
CA GLY A 277 44.64 14.04 -12.40
C GLY A 277 44.58 13.39 -13.79
N TRP A 278 44.48 12.06 -13.86
CA TRP A 278 44.31 11.33 -15.11
C TRP A 278 42.97 11.60 -15.83
N THR A 279 41.92 12.04 -15.14
CA THR A 279 40.67 12.48 -15.78
C THR A 279 40.86 13.79 -16.54
N GLN A 280 41.64 14.71 -15.97
CA GLN A 280 41.93 16.03 -16.54
C GLN A 280 42.69 15.92 -17.87
N ASP A 281 43.53 14.90 -18.03
CA ASP A 281 44.24 14.64 -19.30
C ASP A 281 43.28 14.28 -20.43
N VAL A 282 42.22 13.51 -20.16
CA VAL A 282 41.19 13.19 -21.17
C VAL A 282 40.32 14.40 -21.47
N LEU A 283 39.93 15.15 -20.45
CA LEU A 283 39.16 16.39 -20.61
C LEU A 283 39.93 17.45 -21.43
N ARG A 284 41.26 17.51 -21.31
CA ARG A 284 42.15 18.37 -22.13
C ARG A 284 42.26 17.94 -23.59
N ASN A 285 42.20 16.63 -23.86
CA ASN A 285 42.39 16.09 -25.21
C ASN A 285 41.11 16.10 -26.08
N ALA A 286 39.98 16.61 -25.57
CA ALA A 286 38.72 16.59 -26.30
C ALA A 286 38.60 17.75 -27.31
N GLU A 287 38.58 17.41 -28.59
CA GLU A 287 38.48 18.37 -29.70
C GLU A 287 37.08 19.00 -29.84
N SER A 288 36.03 18.27 -29.42
CA SER A 288 34.65 18.76 -29.40
C SER A 288 33.98 18.47 -28.06
N ILE A 289 33.31 19.49 -27.52
CA ILE A 289 32.62 19.43 -26.23
C ILE A 289 31.21 19.93 -26.46
N GLY A 290 30.20 19.09 -26.21
CA GLY A 290 28.82 19.52 -26.12
C GLY A 290 28.41 19.71 -24.66
N LEU A 291 27.74 20.80 -24.33
CA LEU A 291 27.05 20.97 -23.05
C LEU A 291 25.53 20.87 -23.27
N TRP A 292 24.87 20.06 -22.46
CA TRP A 292 23.45 19.73 -22.58
C TRP A 292 22.74 20.02 -21.25
N GLN A 293 21.83 20.98 -21.21
CA GLN A 293 20.94 21.14 -20.05
C GLN A 293 20.00 19.93 -19.99
N LEU A 294 19.97 19.22 -18.85
CA LEU A 294 19.10 18.07 -18.68
C LEU A 294 17.68 18.53 -18.39
N ARG A 295 16.74 17.96 -19.15
CA ARG A 295 15.31 18.23 -19.05
C ARG A 295 14.53 16.92 -18.99
N ASP A 296 13.43 16.92 -18.27
CA ASP A 296 12.45 15.83 -18.27
C ASP A 296 11.01 16.38 -18.31
N ILE A 297 10.05 15.46 -18.28
CA ILE A 297 8.63 15.77 -18.11
C ILE A 297 8.06 14.99 -16.93
N ASP A 298 7.06 15.54 -16.26
CA ASP A 298 6.28 14.75 -15.31
C ASP A 298 5.47 13.66 -16.04
N PRO A 299 5.13 12.55 -15.37
CA PRO A 299 4.25 11.53 -15.92
C PRO A 299 2.97 12.15 -16.51
N LEU A 300 2.73 11.90 -17.80
CA LEU A 300 1.57 12.44 -18.50
C LEU A 300 0.31 11.64 -18.12
N GLU A 301 -0.76 12.34 -17.78
CA GLU A 301 -2.08 11.75 -17.41
C GLU A 301 -2.67 10.79 -18.46
N LYS A 302 -2.25 10.91 -19.71
CA LYS A 302 -2.72 10.14 -20.86
C LYS A 302 -1.65 10.14 -21.96
N TRP A 303 -1.44 9.03 -22.65
CA TRP A 303 -0.54 8.98 -23.83
C TRP A 303 -1.26 8.87 -25.16
N HIS A 304 -2.58 8.62 -25.19
CA HIS A 304 -3.31 8.38 -26.42
C HIS A 304 -4.57 9.25 -26.54
N SER A 305 -5.03 9.47 -27.77
CA SER A 305 -6.32 10.08 -28.06
C SER A 305 -6.81 9.55 -29.41
N GLU A 306 -8.00 8.94 -29.42
CA GLU A 306 -8.59 8.34 -30.62
C GLU A 306 -7.61 7.42 -31.39
N ARG A 307 -7.09 7.86 -32.55
CA ARG A 307 -6.14 7.09 -33.38
C ARG A 307 -4.65 7.36 -33.07
N THR A 308 -4.33 8.25 -32.15
CA THR A 308 -2.97 8.73 -31.89
C THR A 308 -2.43 8.24 -30.54
N ILE A 309 -1.17 7.80 -30.47
CA ILE A 309 -0.45 7.50 -29.21
C ILE A 309 0.95 8.11 -29.19
N LEU A 310 1.42 8.53 -28.01
CA LEU A 310 2.78 8.98 -27.73
C LEU A 310 3.63 7.82 -27.20
N ILE A 311 4.90 7.73 -27.62
CA ILE A 311 5.87 6.75 -27.12
C ILE A 311 7.27 7.36 -26.92
N GLY A 312 8.13 6.70 -26.14
CA GLY A 312 9.47 7.19 -25.82
C GLY A 312 9.47 8.58 -25.19
N ASP A 313 10.46 9.41 -25.51
CA ASP A 313 10.62 10.76 -24.96
C ASP A 313 9.43 11.71 -25.24
N ALA A 314 8.55 11.40 -26.21
CA ALA A 314 7.30 12.15 -26.40
C ALA A 314 6.33 11.96 -25.24
N ALA A 315 6.31 10.75 -24.66
CA ALA A 315 5.41 10.31 -23.58
C ALA A 315 6.04 10.36 -22.18
N HIS A 316 7.33 10.02 -22.06
CA HIS A 316 7.99 9.80 -20.75
C HIS A 316 9.49 10.17 -20.73
N ALA A 317 9.87 11.28 -21.38
CA ALA A 317 11.25 11.79 -21.34
C ALA A 317 11.81 11.83 -19.90
N MET A 318 13.03 11.34 -19.73
CA MET A 318 13.62 11.06 -18.42
C MET A 318 15.12 11.39 -18.35
N LEU A 319 15.59 11.59 -17.12
CA LEU A 319 17.01 11.77 -16.85
C LEU A 319 17.84 10.53 -17.25
N PRO A 320 19.04 10.71 -17.84
CA PRO A 320 19.85 9.59 -18.36
C PRO A 320 20.55 8.76 -17.27
N THR A 321 20.25 9.00 -16.00
CA THR A 321 20.99 8.50 -14.82
C THR A 321 20.94 6.98 -14.64
N GLN A 322 19.93 6.30 -15.19
CA GLN A 322 19.83 4.83 -15.21
C GLN A 322 20.07 4.19 -16.59
N GLY A 323 20.27 5.00 -17.63
CA GLY A 323 20.39 4.51 -19.01
C GLY A 323 19.14 3.80 -19.56
N GLN A 324 17.95 4.03 -19.00
CA GLN A 324 16.73 3.29 -19.37
C GLN A 324 15.87 3.93 -20.47
N GLY A 325 15.97 5.23 -20.78
CA GLY A 325 15.02 5.89 -21.72
C GLY A 325 14.90 5.21 -23.08
N ALA A 326 16.03 4.83 -23.69
CA ALA A 326 16.04 4.08 -24.94
C ALA A 326 15.55 2.63 -24.79
N SER A 327 15.72 2.01 -23.62
CA SER A 327 15.17 0.67 -23.34
C SER A 327 13.66 0.70 -23.13
N GLN A 328 13.12 1.67 -22.40
CA GLN A 328 11.67 1.88 -22.27
C GLN A 328 10.99 2.16 -23.61
N THR A 329 11.68 2.92 -24.48
CA THR A 329 11.26 3.15 -25.87
C THR A 329 11.11 1.85 -26.69
N ILE A 330 11.98 0.85 -26.48
CA ILE A 330 11.85 -0.47 -27.14
C ILE A 330 10.68 -1.27 -26.53
N GLU A 331 10.43 -1.17 -25.23
CA GLU A 331 9.28 -1.81 -24.58
C GLU A 331 7.94 -1.23 -25.06
N ASP A 332 7.84 0.10 -25.29
CA ASP A 332 6.62 0.71 -25.84
C ASP A 332 6.32 0.20 -27.26
N ALA A 333 7.36 0.11 -28.10
CA ALA A 333 7.26 -0.42 -29.44
C ALA A 333 6.87 -1.91 -29.44
N GLU A 334 7.39 -2.71 -28.50
CA GLU A 334 7.02 -4.12 -28.36
C GLU A 334 5.56 -4.28 -27.92
N ALA A 335 5.10 -3.53 -26.93
CA ALA A 335 3.70 -3.54 -26.51
C ALA A 335 2.75 -3.14 -27.65
N LEU A 336 3.12 -2.14 -28.47
CA LEU A 336 2.40 -1.81 -29.71
C LEU A 336 2.39 -2.97 -30.71
N GLY A 337 3.55 -3.55 -31.02
CA GLY A 337 3.65 -4.67 -31.96
C GLY A 337 2.81 -5.87 -31.54
N THR A 338 2.92 -6.26 -30.28
CA THR A 338 2.24 -7.41 -29.68
C THR A 338 0.73 -7.18 -29.57
N LEU A 339 0.27 -6.02 -29.09
CA LEU A 339 -1.17 -5.76 -28.96
C LEU A 339 -1.87 -5.52 -30.31
N PHE A 340 -1.18 -4.96 -31.30
CA PHE A 340 -1.69 -4.91 -32.67
C PHE A 340 -1.52 -6.22 -33.46
N ASP A 341 -0.84 -7.28 -32.97
CA ASP A 341 -0.48 -8.43 -33.83
C ASP A 341 -1.69 -9.11 -34.47
N HIS A 342 -2.79 -9.27 -33.73
CA HIS A 342 -4.03 -9.87 -34.21
C HIS A 342 -4.73 -9.05 -35.33
N VAL A 343 -4.48 -7.74 -35.41
CA VAL A 343 -5.09 -6.83 -36.40
C VAL A 343 -4.52 -7.11 -37.80
N SER A 344 -5.27 -7.85 -38.60
CA SER A 344 -4.84 -8.37 -39.91
C SER A 344 -5.42 -7.58 -41.10
N GLU A 345 -6.41 -6.72 -40.85
CA GLU A 345 -7.07 -5.85 -41.82
C GLU A 345 -7.06 -4.40 -41.34
N ARG A 346 -7.77 -3.50 -42.03
CA ARG A 346 -7.87 -2.08 -41.63
C ARG A 346 -8.79 -1.93 -40.40
N PRO A 347 -8.26 -1.54 -39.22
CA PRO A 347 -9.03 -1.53 -37.99
C PRO A 347 -10.02 -0.36 -37.90
N SER A 348 -11.08 -0.54 -37.11
CA SER A 348 -12.00 0.54 -36.77
C SER A 348 -11.33 1.60 -35.87
N ARG A 349 -11.90 2.81 -35.76
CA ARG A 349 -11.38 3.84 -34.85
C ARG A 349 -11.42 3.36 -33.39
N ASP A 350 -12.53 2.72 -33.02
CA ASP A 350 -12.80 2.33 -31.64
C ASP A 350 -11.91 1.14 -31.23
N GLU A 351 -11.66 0.20 -32.14
CA GLU A 351 -10.65 -0.86 -31.99
C GLU A 351 -9.24 -0.31 -31.79
N VAL A 352 -8.80 0.67 -32.61
CA VAL A 352 -7.52 1.36 -32.42
C VAL A 352 -7.48 2.03 -31.05
N SER A 353 -8.51 2.82 -30.69
CA SER A 353 -8.56 3.54 -29.40
C SER A 353 -8.48 2.59 -28.21
N SER A 354 -9.17 1.45 -28.26
CA SER A 354 -9.10 0.38 -27.25
C SER A 354 -7.70 -0.25 -27.14
N ILE A 355 -7.05 -0.56 -28.26
CA ILE A 355 -5.68 -1.09 -28.26
C ILE A 355 -4.68 -0.04 -27.73
N LEU A 356 -4.89 1.24 -28.02
CA LEU A 356 -4.03 2.32 -27.49
C LEU A 356 -4.23 2.54 -25.99
N ALA A 357 -5.46 2.38 -25.48
CA ALA A 357 -5.73 2.36 -24.04
C ALA A 357 -5.06 1.15 -23.35
N ALA A 358 -5.04 0.00 -24.01
CA ALA A 358 -4.34 -1.21 -23.54
C ALA A 358 -2.84 -0.99 -23.42
N VAL A 359 -2.19 -0.43 -24.45
CA VAL A 359 -0.76 -0.06 -24.45
C VAL A 359 -0.47 0.94 -23.33
N PHE A 360 -1.28 2.00 -23.19
CA PHE A 360 -1.11 2.97 -22.11
C PHE A 360 -1.19 2.30 -20.73
N LYS A 361 -2.20 1.45 -20.49
CA LYS A 361 -2.39 0.77 -19.21
C LYS A 361 -1.24 -0.16 -18.84
N SER A 362 -0.62 -0.87 -19.79
CA SER A 362 0.52 -1.77 -19.50
C SER A 362 1.85 -1.04 -19.35
N ARG A 363 2.03 0.09 -20.03
CA ARG A 363 3.29 0.85 -20.07
C ARG A 363 3.40 1.97 -19.02
N TYR A 364 2.28 2.61 -18.66
CA TYR A 364 2.28 3.86 -17.87
C TYR A 364 2.97 3.73 -16.50
N GLU A 365 2.55 2.77 -15.66
CA GLU A 365 3.12 2.60 -14.31
C GLU A 365 4.63 2.34 -14.38
N ARG A 366 5.05 1.47 -15.30
CA ARG A 366 6.46 1.07 -15.46
C ARG A 366 7.35 2.20 -15.94
N ALA A 367 6.94 2.93 -16.99
CA ALA A 367 7.72 4.06 -17.48
C ALA A 367 7.78 5.19 -16.44
N SER A 368 6.66 5.52 -15.80
CA SER A 368 6.58 6.59 -14.79
C SER A 368 7.44 6.29 -13.56
N LEU A 369 7.47 5.04 -13.10
CA LEU A 369 8.33 4.62 -11.99
C LEU A 369 9.82 4.75 -12.33
N ILE A 370 10.19 4.43 -13.58
CA ILE A 370 11.57 4.58 -14.07
C ILE A 370 11.94 6.07 -14.28
N GLN A 371 11.00 6.93 -14.72
CA GLN A 371 11.20 8.38 -14.70
C GLN A 371 11.50 8.87 -13.28
N GLN A 372 10.69 8.47 -12.30
CA GLN A 372 10.84 8.85 -10.90
C GLN A 372 12.21 8.40 -10.35
N PHE A 373 12.58 7.13 -10.48
CA PHE A 373 13.88 6.66 -9.97
C PHE A 373 15.07 7.27 -10.72
N SER A 374 14.89 7.72 -11.96
CA SER A 374 15.92 8.46 -12.70
C SER A 374 16.14 9.87 -12.11
N ARG A 375 15.08 10.54 -11.65
CA ARG A 375 15.15 11.77 -10.83
C ARG A 375 15.78 11.52 -9.45
N GLU A 376 15.53 10.36 -8.85
CA GLU A 376 16.13 9.99 -7.57
C GLU A 376 17.65 9.78 -7.69
N ALA A 377 18.10 9.06 -8.71
CA ALA A 377 19.51 8.84 -9.04
C ALA A 377 20.24 10.10 -9.57
N ALA A 378 19.53 11.22 -9.72
CA ALA A 378 20.10 12.54 -10.02
C ALA A 378 20.49 13.35 -8.78
N LYS A 379 19.98 13.00 -7.59
CA LYS A 379 20.34 13.68 -6.34
C LYS A 379 21.80 13.36 -5.93
N PRO A 380 22.46 14.26 -5.16
CA PRO A 380 23.81 14.01 -4.62
C PRO A 380 23.93 12.64 -3.96
N ALA A 381 25.01 11.91 -4.27
CA ALA A 381 25.18 10.52 -3.83
C ALA A 381 25.49 10.37 -2.32
N THR A 382 25.86 11.48 -1.66
CA THR A 382 26.24 11.54 -0.24
C THR A 382 25.77 12.85 0.39
N GLU A 383 25.67 12.88 1.72
CA GLU A 383 25.64 14.12 2.52
C GLU A 383 27.07 14.69 2.64
N GLN A 384 27.23 16.01 2.85
CA GLN A 384 28.55 16.60 3.11
C GLN A 384 29.19 15.93 4.34
N GLY A 385 30.37 15.33 4.14
CA GLY A 385 31.10 14.60 5.18
C GLY A 385 30.79 13.11 5.31
N SER A 386 29.93 12.52 4.46
CA SER A 386 29.65 11.08 4.45
C SER A 386 30.25 10.36 3.24
N ASN A 387 30.88 9.20 3.50
CA ASN A 387 31.35 8.27 2.46
C ASN A 387 30.42 7.05 2.28
N VAL A 388 29.21 7.07 2.87
CA VAL A 388 28.26 5.96 2.82
C VAL A 388 27.23 6.18 1.72
N ILE A 389 27.25 5.31 0.71
CA ILE A 389 26.24 5.26 -0.36
C ILE A 389 24.94 4.69 0.23
N LYS A 390 23.89 5.50 0.34
CA LYS A 390 22.63 5.14 1.03
C LYS A 390 21.64 4.28 0.22
N MET A 391 21.92 3.93 -1.04
CA MET A 391 21.00 3.17 -1.90
C MET A 391 21.62 1.86 -2.37
N ARG A 392 20.85 0.77 -2.34
CA ARG A 392 21.24 -0.54 -2.89
C ARG A 392 20.89 -0.57 -4.40
N PRO A 393 21.86 -0.73 -5.33
CA PRO A 393 21.56 -0.67 -6.77
C PRO A 393 20.94 -1.94 -7.37
N ASP A 394 20.93 -3.04 -6.62
CA ASP A 394 20.47 -4.37 -7.02
C ASP A 394 18.95 -4.43 -7.28
N GLU A 395 18.13 -3.99 -6.32
CA GLU A 395 16.66 -4.00 -6.43
C GLU A 395 16.16 -3.18 -7.64
N PHE A 396 16.87 -2.10 -8.00
CA PHE A 396 16.57 -1.30 -9.19
C PHE A 396 16.97 -2.00 -10.48
N MET A 397 18.11 -2.70 -10.51
CA MET A 397 18.56 -3.46 -11.68
C MET A 397 17.62 -4.63 -11.99
N ASP A 398 17.14 -5.35 -10.97
CA ASP A 398 16.14 -6.42 -11.17
C ASP A 398 14.84 -5.86 -11.77
N TYR A 399 14.27 -4.78 -11.22
CA TYR A 399 13.05 -4.18 -11.80
C TYR A 399 13.28 -3.69 -13.24
N ASN A 400 14.43 -3.07 -13.50
CA ASN A 400 14.79 -2.56 -14.82
C ASN A 400 14.88 -3.67 -15.87
N CYS A 401 15.54 -4.80 -15.56
CA CYS A 401 15.91 -5.81 -16.55
C CYS A 401 14.89 -6.96 -16.73
N THR A 402 13.87 -7.07 -15.87
CA THR A 402 12.96 -8.23 -15.83
C THR A 402 11.76 -8.19 -16.78
N TYR A 403 11.46 -7.10 -17.50
CA TYR A 403 10.30 -7.03 -18.41
C TYR A 403 10.37 -8.08 -19.51
N ARG A 404 9.42 -9.02 -19.53
CA ARG A 404 9.46 -10.19 -20.43
C ARG A 404 8.76 -10.02 -21.79
N GLY A 405 8.25 -8.83 -22.07
CA GLY A 405 7.37 -8.55 -23.22
C GLY A 405 5.90 -8.65 -22.84
N GLU A 406 5.04 -7.97 -23.59
CA GLU A 406 3.60 -7.92 -23.36
C GLU A 406 2.95 -9.31 -23.54
N GLN A 407 1.83 -9.57 -22.86
CA GLN A 407 1.12 -10.86 -22.95
C GLN A 407 -0.34 -10.64 -23.42
N PRO A 408 -0.71 -11.08 -24.64
CA PRO A 408 -2.03 -10.78 -25.23
C PRO A 408 -3.25 -11.22 -24.40
N SER A 409 -3.09 -12.20 -23.51
CA SER A 409 -4.16 -12.83 -22.73
C SER A 409 -4.73 -11.99 -21.57
N GLN A 410 -4.28 -10.74 -21.37
CA GLN A 410 -4.72 -9.91 -20.25
C GLN A 410 -5.71 -8.77 -20.60
N ILE A 411 -6.04 -8.53 -21.89
CA ILE A 411 -6.70 -7.25 -22.26
C ILE A 411 -7.97 -7.36 -23.14
N PHE A 412 -8.23 -8.44 -23.87
CA PHE A 412 -9.39 -8.56 -24.77
C PHE A 412 -10.70 -9.02 -24.11
N SER A 413 -11.02 -8.50 -22.91
CA SER A 413 -12.22 -8.89 -22.15
C SER A 413 -13.02 -7.70 -21.61
N VAL A 414 -13.34 -6.72 -22.47
CA VAL A 414 -14.41 -5.72 -22.27
C VAL A 414 -15.06 -5.40 -23.63
N PRO A 415 -16.40 -5.49 -23.79
CA PRO A 415 -17.06 -5.12 -25.04
C PRO A 415 -17.19 -3.60 -25.21
N LEU A 416 -17.00 -3.12 -26.44
CA LEU A 416 -17.34 -1.76 -26.85
C LEU A 416 -18.87 -1.62 -27.03
N SER A 417 -19.49 -0.63 -26.39
CA SER A 417 -20.81 -0.13 -26.77
C SER A 417 -20.92 1.38 -26.56
N GLN A 418 -21.87 2.01 -27.25
CA GLN A 418 -21.80 3.42 -27.65
C GLN A 418 -22.56 4.35 -26.69
N HIS A 419 -22.05 5.57 -26.49
CA HIS A 419 -22.84 6.68 -25.95
C HIS A 419 -23.70 7.29 -27.05
N ASP A 420 -25.02 7.35 -26.84
CA ASP A 420 -25.92 8.28 -27.53
C ASP A 420 -26.58 9.20 -26.47
N PRO A 421 -26.38 10.53 -26.54
CA PRO A 421 -26.94 11.46 -25.56
C PRO A 421 -28.36 11.92 -25.95
N ASN A 422 -29.29 11.80 -24.99
CA ASN A 422 -30.72 12.17 -25.04
C ASN A 422 -31.71 11.07 -25.47
N GLN A 423 -32.01 10.14 -24.57
CA GLN A 423 -33.39 9.68 -24.39
C GLN A 423 -33.65 9.23 -22.94
N PHE A 424 -34.01 10.22 -22.11
CA PHE A 424 -34.83 9.96 -20.92
C PHE A 424 -36.31 9.91 -21.34
N GLU A 425 -37.11 9.15 -20.58
CA GLU A 425 -38.59 9.08 -20.65
C GLU A 425 -39.22 8.43 -21.90
N ASN A 426 -39.46 7.10 -21.87
CA ASN A 426 -40.76 6.56 -21.43
C ASN A 426 -40.91 5.01 -21.59
N ASN A 427 -41.35 4.37 -20.50
CA ASN A 427 -42.17 3.16 -20.38
C ASN A 427 -41.95 1.92 -21.28
N ILE A 428 -41.50 0.84 -20.62
CA ILE A 428 -42.17 -0.48 -20.48
C ILE A 428 -42.74 -1.12 -21.78
N GLN A 429 -42.11 -2.22 -22.21
CA GLN A 429 -42.79 -3.53 -22.26
C GLN A 429 -41.79 -4.71 -22.27
N VAL A 430 -42.16 -5.77 -21.57
CA VAL A 430 -41.37 -7.02 -21.36
C VAL A 430 -41.77 -8.07 -22.41
N ASN A 431 -40.93 -9.11 -22.58
CA ASN A 431 -41.15 -10.46 -23.15
C ASN A 431 -40.25 -10.76 -24.36
N ASP A 432 -39.62 -11.94 -24.51
CA ASP A 432 -39.31 -13.03 -23.56
C ASP A 432 -38.34 -14.04 -24.23
N VAL A 433 -38.04 -15.15 -23.52
CA VAL A 433 -37.50 -16.45 -24.02
C VAL A 433 -35.96 -16.65 -24.03
N TYR A 434 -35.55 -17.78 -23.42
CA TYR A 434 -34.20 -18.36 -23.24
C TYR A 434 -33.39 -17.95 -22.00
N LEU A 435 -34.02 -18.05 -20.83
CA LEU A 435 -33.40 -18.31 -19.52
C LEU A 435 -34.26 -19.37 -18.79
N ASP A 436 -33.79 -20.61 -18.61
CA ASP A 436 -34.67 -21.67 -18.05
C ASP A 436 -34.01 -22.75 -17.17
N GLU A 437 -32.69 -22.73 -16.93
CA GLU A 437 -32.04 -23.71 -16.02
C GLU A 437 -31.21 -23.07 -14.88
N ALA A 438 -30.67 -21.86 -15.05
CA ALA A 438 -29.89 -21.18 -14.00
C ALA A 438 -30.76 -20.41 -12.96
N ASN A 439 -32.02 -20.11 -13.30
CA ASN A 439 -32.90 -19.31 -12.43
C ASN A 439 -33.55 -20.11 -11.30
N ALA A 440 -33.67 -21.44 -11.40
CA ALA A 440 -34.40 -22.25 -10.42
C ALA A 440 -33.75 -22.22 -9.02
N ASP A 441 -32.42 -22.31 -8.93
CA ASP A 441 -31.70 -22.26 -7.65
C ASP A 441 -31.69 -20.85 -7.02
N ALA A 442 -31.60 -19.80 -7.85
CA ALA A 442 -31.67 -18.42 -7.40
C ALA A 442 -33.07 -18.08 -6.87
N GLN A 443 -34.12 -18.45 -7.62
CA GLN A 443 -35.51 -18.25 -7.22
C GLN A 443 -35.86 -19.07 -5.97
N ALA A 444 -35.40 -20.33 -5.87
CA ALA A 444 -35.62 -21.16 -4.69
C ALA A 444 -34.93 -20.59 -3.43
N LEU A 445 -33.77 -19.95 -3.56
CA LEU A 445 -33.12 -19.24 -2.45
C LEU A 445 -33.88 -17.96 -2.07
N LEU A 446 -34.34 -17.16 -3.04
CA LEU A 446 -35.17 -15.97 -2.78
C LEU A 446 -36.52 -16.32 -2.14
N ASP A 447 -37.18 -17.40 -2.58
CA ASP A 447 -38.47 -17.83 -2.05
C ASP A 447 -38.34 -18.41 -0.62
N LEU A 448 -37.20 -19.04 -0.29
CA LEU A 448 -36.85 -19.42 1.08
C LEU A 448 -36.57 -18.20 1.97
N TYR A 449 -35.92 -17.17 1.43
CA TYR A 449 -35.66 -15.90 2.11
C TYR A 449 -36.97 -15.18 2.44
N ASN A 450 -37.86 -15.05 1.44
CA ASN A 450 -39.13 -14.32 1.56
C ASN A 450 -40.15 -15.01 2.49
N THR A 451 -40.05 -16.32 2.72
CA THR A 451 -41.00 -17.06 3.57
C THR A 451 -40.68 -17.00 5.08
N THR A 452 -39.52 -16.48 5.49
CA THR A 452 -39.09 -16.46 6.91
C THR A 452 -39.33 -15.14 7.65
N GLY A 453 -39.82 -14.09 6.97
CA GLY A 453 -40.28 -12.86 7.62
C GLY A 453 -39.20 -11.94 8.19
N TYR A 454 -37.95 -12.09 7.75
CA TYR A 454 -36.86 -11.18 8.12
C TYR A 454 -37.06 -9.80 7.46
N ASN A 455 -37.10 -8.75 8.29
CA ASN A 455 -37.41 -7.39 7.86
C ASN A 455 -36.10 -6.60 7.67
N HIS A 456 -35.74 -6.28 6.41
CA HIS A 456 -34.45 -5.68 6.07
C HIS A 456 -34.31 -4.23 6.56
N HIS A 457 -33.59 -4.04 7.67
CA HIS A 457 -33.03 -2.74 8.10
C HIS A 457 -31.51 -2.81 8.39
N THR A 458 -30.76 -3.12 7.33
CA THR A 458 -29.77 -2.18 6.75
C THR A 458 -28.59 -1.61 7.61
N ILE A 459 -27.32 -1.91 7.25
CA ILE A 459 -26.01 -1.45 7.78
C ILE A 459 -25.07 -0.97 6.63
N PRO A 460 -24.37 0.18 6.71
CA PRO A 460 -23.64 0.77 5.57
C PRO A 460 -22.25 0.15 5.34
N ALA A 461 -21.66 0.46 4.18
CA ALA A 461 -20.35 -0.05 3.78
C ALA A 461 -19.28 0.17 4.88
N PHE A 462 -18.62 -0.91 5.28
CA PHE A 462 -17.77 -1.00 6.47
C PHE A 462 -16.65 0.07 6.55
N PHE A 463 -16.21 0.62 5.41
CA PHE A 463 -15.22 1.70 5.37
C PHE A 463 -15.83 3.12 5.50
N GLU A 464 -17.07 3.35 5.08
CA GLU A 464 -17.64 4.70 4.94
C GLU A 464 -17.97 5.40 6.27
N GLN A 465 -18.19 4.64 7.36
CA GLN A 465 -18.44 5.22 8.69
C GLN A 465 -17.23 5.28 9.61
N ILE A 466 -16.13 4.57 9.29
CA ILE A 466 -15.05 4.27 10.25
C ILE A 466 -13.69 4.78 9.76
N MET A 467 -13.46 4.78 8.45
CA MET A 467 -12.14 5.00 7.85
C MET A 467 -12.29 6.10 6.79
N VAL A 468 -12.35 7.34 7.26
CA VAL A 468 -12.59 8.60 6.53
C VAL A 468 -12.58 8.50 4.99
N PRO A 469 -13.67 8.87 4.30
CA PRO A 469 -13.80 8.66 2.87
C PRO A 469 -12.74 9.41 2.06
N ALA A 470 -12.37 8.78 0.94
CA ALA A 470 -11.58 9.37 -0.14
C ALA A 470 -12.15 10.74 -0.56
N PRO A 471 -11.31 11.65 -1.11
CA PRO A 471 -11.74 13.01 -1.44
C PRO A 471 -12.82 13.12 -2.54
N ASP A 472 -13.12 12.05 -3.26
CA ASP A 472 -13.85 12.08 -4.54
C ASP A 472 -15.38 11.85 -4.43
N PHE A 473 -16.02 12.21 -3.30
CA PHE A 473 -17.49 12.19 -3.17
C PHE A 473 -18.05 13.52 -2.65
N MET A 474 -18.78 14.22 -3.53
CA MET A 474 -19.61 15.40 -3.22
C MET A 474 -21.03 15.20 -3.77
N GLY A 475 -22.05 15.43 -2.95
CA GLY A 475 -23.47 15.12 -3.22
C GLY A 475 -23.81 13.68 -2.79
N VAL A 476 -25.01 13.36 -2.28
CA VAL A 476 -26.29 14.09 -2.20
C VAL A 476 -26.98 13.78 -0.83
N ASP A 477 -28.11 14.43 -0.53
CA ASP A 477 -28.84 14.49 0.74
C ASP A 477 -29.03 13.20 1.58
N TYR A 478 -29.02 13.39 2.90
CA TYR A 478 -29.30 12.39 3.93
C TYR A 478 -30.80 12.11 4.08
N LEU A 479 -31.26 10.84 4.03
CA LEU A 479 -32.46 10.32 4.74
C LEU A 479 -32.78 8.81 4.50
N GLN A 480 -31.83 7.88 4.61
CA GLN A 480 -32.14 6.43 4.59
C GLN A 480 -31.47 5.61 5.69
N PRO A 481 -32.13 4.55 6.21
CA PRO A 481 -31.44 3.45 6.85
C PRO A 481 -30.67 2.62 5.74
N PRO A 482 -29.41 2.16 5.91
CA PRO A 482 -28.42 1.71 4.86
C PRO A 482 -28.71 0.52 3.84
N PRO A 483 -27.73 -0.34 3.43
CA PRO A 483 -27.93 -1.66 2.73
C PRO A 483 -27.66 -2.95 3.58
N ASP A 484 -27.72 -4.17 3.02
CA ASP A 484 -27.64 -5.50 3.70
C ASP A 484 -26.21 -6.07 3.92
N LEU A 485 -26.03 -7.08 4.80
CA LEU A 485 -24.76 -7.77 5.09
C LEU A 485 -24.21 -8.60 3.91
N ALA A 486 -25.08 -9.06 3.01
CA ALA A 486 -24.67 -9.79 1.81
C ALA A 486 -23.71 -8.98 0.91
N ALA A 487 -23.82 -7.65 0.92
CA ALA A 487 -22.97 -6.73 0.15
C ALA A 487 -21.51 -6.63 0.64
N TRP A 488 -21.13 -7.36 1.71
CA TRP A 488 -19.73 -7.50 2.13
C TRP A 488 -18.95 -8.51 1.28
N MET A 489 -19.66 -9.40 0.57
CA MET A 489 -19.09 -10.01 -0.63
C MET A 489 -19.15 -8.99 -1.77
N PRO A 490 -18.11 -8.86 -2.61
CA PRO A 490 -18.08 -7.84 -3.65
C PRO A 490 -19.22 -8.01 -4.66
N GLU A 491 -20.22 -7.12 -4.62
CA GLU A 491 -21.21 -6.88 -5.68
C GLU A 491 -20.59 -6.19 -6.92
N VAL A 492 -19.42 -6.68 -7.35
CA VAL A 492 -18.95 -6.50 -8.72
C VAL A 492 -19.07 -7.87 -9.35
N ASP A 493 -20.08 -8.05 -10.19
CA ASP A 493 -20.47 -9.27 -10.88
C ASP A 493 -19.31 -10.26 -11.18
N TRP A 494 -19.12 -11.26 -10.30
CA TRP A 494 -18.17 -12.36 -10.49
C TRP A 494 -18.67 -13.39 -11.53
N LEU A 495 -19.81 -13.15 -12.18
CA LEU A 495 -20.41 -13.98 -13.23
C LEU A 495 -20.39 -13.31 -14.62
N GLY A 496 -19.49 -12.35 -14.84
CA GLY A 496 -19.08 -11.87 -16.17
C GLY A 496 -18.36 -12.93 -17.05
N THR A 497 -19.00 -14.08 -17.31
CA THR A 497 -18.63 -15.14 -18.28
C THR A 497 -17.20 -15.71 -18.23
N GLY A 498 -16.45 -15.49 -17.15
CA GLY A 498 -15.13 -16.09 -16.94
C GLY A 498 -15.04 -16.69 -15.54
N ASP A 499 -14.92 -18.02 -15.43
CA ASP A 499 -14.78 -18.69 -14.14
C ASP A 499 -13.45 -18.31 -13.48
N ILE A 500 -13.51 -17.40 -12.49
CA ILE A 500 -12.35 -16.98 -11.69
C ILE A 500 -11.81 -18.13 -10.81
N PHE A 501 -12.52 -19.26 -10.78
CA PHE A 501 -12.15 -20.52 -10.16
C PHE A 501 -12.12 -21.68 -11.17
N GLY A 502 -11.79 -21.43 -12.46
CA GLY A 502 -11.72 -22.44 -13.52
C GLY A 502 -11.05 -23.74 -13.07
N ASN A 503 -11.45 -24.87 -13.68
CA ASN A 503 -11.28 -26.27 -13.26
C ASN A 503 -9.95 -26.74 -12.58
N ASP A 504 -8.89 -25.95 -12.63
CA ASP A 504 -7.54 -26.26 -12.14
C ASP A 504 -7.21 -25.59 -10.79
N PHE A 505 -8.18 -25.44 -9.87
CA PHE A 505 -7.86 -25.09 -8.47
C PHE A 505 -7.25 -26.32 -7.79
N THR A 506 -5.98 -26.62 -8.07
CA THR A 506 -5.23 -27.72 -7.44
C THR A 506 -3.78 -27.29 -7.20
N PRO A 507 -3.36 -27.11 -5.93
CA PRO A 507 -1.96 -26.87 -5.62
C PRO A 507 -1.14 -28.14 -5.89
N ALA A 508 -0.09 -28.01 -6.70
CA ALA A 508 0.81 -29.10 -7.10
C ALA A 508 1.68 -29.70 -5.95
N ILE A 509 1.34 -29.40 -4.70
CA ILE A 509 2.12 -29.77 -3.51
C ILE A 509 1.89 -31.23 -3.12
N ASP A 510 0.70 -31.78 -3.37
CA ASP A 510 0.43 -33.20 -3.14
C ASP A 510 1.29 -34.10 -4.07
N GLN A 511 1.53 -33.68 -5.32
CA GLN A 511 2.43 -34.39 -6.24
C GLN A 511 3.92 -34.30 -5.83
N MET A 512 4.34 -33.21 -5.17
CA MET A 512 5.70 -33.11 -4.62
C MET A 512 5.90 -33.98 -3.37
N LEU A 513 4.86 -34.18 -2.56
CA LEU A 513 4.93 -35.01 -1.35
C LEU A 513 4.89 -36.50 -1.68
N ASP A 514 4.03 -36.95 -2.60
CA ASP A 514 3.99 -38.35 -3.05
C ASP A 514 5.29 -38.76 -3.77
N ALA A 515 5.93 -37.85 -4.50
CA ALA A 515 7.20 -38.10 -5.18
C ALA A 515 8.38 -38.36 -4.21
N GLN A 516 8.31 -37.89 -2.96
CA GLN A 516 9.36 -38.13 -1.95
C GLN A 516 9.17 -39.42 -1.15
N ALA A 517 8.00 -40.08 -1.23
CA ALA A 517 7.73 -41.32 -0.53
C ALA A 517 8.31 -42.59 -1.22
N SER A 518 8.83 -42.46 -2.45
CA SER A 518 9.02 -43.60 -3.37
C SER A 518 10.45 -43.79 -3.90
N GLN A 519 11.49 -43.61 -3.08
CA GLN A 519 12.88 -43.97 -3.45
C GLN A 519 13.68 -44.65 -2.32
N HIS A 520 13.43 -45.95 -2.13
CA HIS A 520 14.40 -46.88 -1.55
C HIS A 520 14.25 -48.25 -2.22
N ASP A 521 15.04 -48.51 -3.28
CA ASP A 521 15.67 -49.82 -3.58
C ASP A 521 16.49 -49.81 -4.90
N GLY A 522 17.65 -50.48 -4.90
CA GLY A 522 18.26 -51.15 -6.08
C GLY A 522 18.86 -50.38 -7.28
N PHE A 523 20.20 -50.30 -7.35
CA PHE A 523 21.02 -50.02 -8.55
C PHE A 523 21.00 -51.18 -9.61
N PRO A 524 21.61 -51.10 -10.84
CA PRO A 524 22.13 -49.95 -11.62
C PRO A 524 21.89 -49.94 -13.18
N LEU A 525 22.18 -48.76 -13.80
CA LEU A 525 22.81 -48.49 -15.14
C LEU A 525 22.06 -48.58 -16.51
N GLU A 526 22.20 -47.46 -17.23
CA GLU A 526 22.40 -47.22 -18.69
C GLU A 526 21.29 -46.74 -19.69
N GLN A 527 21.64 -45.60 -20.33
CA GLN A 527 21.37 -45.13 -21.72
C GLN A 527 20.01 -44.53 -22.18
N GLN A 528 19.94 -43.19 -22.05
CA GLN A 528 19.53 -42.19 -23.09
C GLN A 528 18.03 -41.95 -23.46
N PRO A 529 17.69 -40.76 -24.04
CA PRO A 529 16.36 -40.09 -23.96
C PRO A 529 15.51 -40.34 -25.24
N PRO A 530 14.34 -39.70 -25.54
CA PRO A 530 13.76 -38.45 -24.98
C PRO A 530 12.21 -38.35 -24.86
N ILE A 531 11.74 -37.13 -24.50
CA ILE A 531 10.60 -36.35 -25.05
C ILE A 531 9.76 -35.66 -23.95
N LYS A 532 9.40 -34.42 -24.28
CA LYS A 532 8.67 -33.42 -23.49
C LYS A 532 7.29 -33.90 -23.03
N ASP A 533 6.92 -33.49 -21.83
CA ASP A 533 5.61 -32.85 -21.64
C ASP A 533 5.78 -31.59 -20.77
N THR A 534 5.22 -30.46 -21.22
CA THR A 534 5.42 -29.13 -20.61
C THR A 534 4.16 -28.29 -20.81
N SER A 535 3.12 -28.58 -20.02
CA SER A 535 1.80 -27.95 -20.17
C SER A 535 1.08 -27.64 -18.84
N HIS A 536 1.48 -28.18 -17.69
CA HIS A 536 0.71 -28.07 -16.44
C HIS A 536 1.16 -26.99 -15.42
N ASP A 537 2.40 -26.50 -15.45
CA ASP A 537 2.94 -25.62 -14.36
C ASP A 537 2.43 -24.16 -14.32
N LYS A 538 1.61 -23.71 -15.29
CA LYS A 538 1.38 -22.26 -15.50
C LYS A 538 0.14 -21.64 -14.86
N ILE A 539 -0.79 -22.43 -14.32
CA ILE A 539 -2.16 -21.93 -14.03
C ILE A 539 -2.30 -21.37 -12.60
N ASP A 540 -1.67 -21.99 -11.60
CA ASP A 540 -1.99 -21.74 -10.18
C ASP A 540 -1.39 -20.43 -9.59
N SER A 541 -0.27 -19.94 -10.16
CA SER A 541 0.43 -18.72 -9.67
C SER A 541 -0.40 -17.42 -9.74
N ASN A 542 -1.49 -17.41 -10.51
CA ASN A 542 -2.29 -16.21 -10.77
C ASN A 542 -3.16 -15.78 -9.57
N SER A 543 -3.58 -16.73 -8.71
CA SER A 543 -4.52 -16.45 -7.61
C SER A 543 -3.86 -15.72 -6.43
N ALA A 544 -2.70 -16.21 -5.98
CA ALA A 544 -1.93 -15.61 -4.90
C ALA A 544 -1.40 -14.21 -5.25
N ARG A 545 -1.03 -14.00 -6.53
CA ARG A 545 -0.66 -12.70 -7.07
C ARG A 545 -1.78 -11.66 -6.98
N ARG A 546 -3.01 -12.05 -7.30
CA ARG A 546 -4.19 -11.18 -7.15
C ARG A 546 -4.46 -10.83 -5.68
N ARG A 547 -4.39 -11.82 -4.78
CA ARG A 547 -4.54 -11.58 -3.32
C ARG A 547 -3.46 -10.62 -2.81
N HIS A 548 -2.20 -10.83 -3.15
CA HIS A 548 -1.10 -9.91 -2.78
C HIS A 548 -1.26 -8.49 -3.35
N ALA A 549 -1.71 -8.35 -4.60
CA ALA A 549 -1.99 -7.04 -5.19
C ALA A 549 -3.12 -6.30 -4.44
N ALA A 550 -4.21 -7.00 -4.09
CA ALA A 550 -5.28 -6.44 -3.27
C ALA A 550 -4.79 -6.07 -1.85
N PHE A 551 -3.95 -6.91 -1.22
CA PHE A 551 -3.40 -6.62 0.10
C PHE A 551 -2.55 -5.33 0.12
N LYS A 552 -1.75 -5.07 -0.91
CA LYS A 552 -1.00 -3.80 -1.06
C LYS A 552 -1.92 -2.57 -1.12
N GLN A 553 -3.15 -2.73 -1.58
CA GLN A 553 -4.16 -1.67 -1.63
C GLN A 553 -4.96 -1.55 -0.31
N SER A 554 -4.80 -2.47 0.64
CA SER A 554 -5.49 -2.43 1.94
C SER A 554 -4.90 -1.40 2.91
N ALA A 555 -5.65 -1.04 3.96
CA ALA A 555 -5.20 -0.12 5.01
C ALA A 555 -3.98 -0.62 5.82
N TRP A 556 -3.62 -1.90 5.70
CA TRP A 556 -2.57 -2.57 6.46
C TRP A 556 -1.15 -2.39 5.89
N PHE A 557 -1.01 -1.89 4.66
CA PHE A 557 0.28 -1.80 3.99
C PHE A 557 0.61 -0.34 3.64
N TRP A 558 1.50 0.28 4.41
CA TRP A 558 2.11 1.56 4.08
C TRP A 558 3.45 1.35 3.37
N ILE A 559 3.72 2.16 2.36
CA ILE A 559 5.05 2.32 1.77
C ILE A 559 5.42 3.78 1.98
N PRO A 560 6.47 4.11 2.76
CA PRO A 560 6.90 5.49 2.95
C PRO A 560 7.29 6.16 1.63
N GLN A 561 6.62 7.28 1.31
CA GLN A 561 6.88 8.04 0.08
C GLN A 561 7.83 9.21 0.34
N ARG A 562 8.67 9.56 -0.65
CA ARG A 562 9.52 10.76 -0.56
C ARG A 562 8.65 12.01 -0.47
N ASN A 563 9.06 12.94 0.39
CA ASN A 563 8.36 14.18 0.71
C ASN A 563 7.00 14.00 1.44
N GLN A 564 6.59 12.79 1.84
CA GLN A 564 5.45 12.61 2.75
C GLN A 564 5.83 13.12 4.15
N HIS A 565 5.06 14.06 4.69
CA HIS A 565 5.26 14.73 5.99
C HIS A 565 4.03 14.58 6.89
N ALA A 566 4.09 15.15 8.10
CA ALA A 566 3.06 15.03 9.14
C ALA A 566 1.64 15.48 8.71
N PHE A 567 1.54 16.27 7.64
CA PHE A 567 0.30 16.88 7.16
C PHE A 567 0.00 16.55 5.69
N SER A 568 0.69 15.59 5.07
CA SER A 568 0.44 15.23 3.67
C SER A 568 -0.94 14.62 3.41
N GLU A 569 -1.68 14.23 4.45
CA GLU A 569 -3.06 13.77 4.34
C GLU A 569 -4.11 14.86 4.64
N HIS A 570 -3.70 16.07 5.05
CA HIS A 570 -4.60 17.15 5.50
C HIS A 570 -4.09 18.54 5.08
N GLU A 571 -4.68 19.13 4.04
CA GLU A 571 -4.30 20.45 3.53
C GLU A 571 -4.85 21.61 4.39
N ASN A 572 -6.04 21.41 5.00
CA ASN A 572 -6.78 22.45 5.70
C ASN A 572 -7.37 21.92 7.02
N ILE A 573 -7.47 22.79 8.04
CA ILE A 573 -8.31 22.57 9.23
C ILE A 573 -9.58 23.39 9.08
N ILE A 574 -10.70 22.71 8.83
CA ILE A 574 -12.02 23.33 8.67
C ILE A 574 -12.97 22.65 9.65
N LEU A 575 -13.32 23.35 10.72
CA LEU A 575 -14.39 22.96 11.63
C LEU A 575 -15.55 23.96 11.49
N ASP A 576 -16.67 23.49 10.98
CA ASP A 576 -17.92 24.25 10.96
C ASP A 576 -18.66 24.04 12.29
N GLU A 577 -18.71 25.08 13.12
CA GLU A 577 -19.39 25.08 14.42
C GLU A 577 -20.87 24.70 14.29
N ARG A 578 -21.53 25.10 13.18
CA ARG A 578 -22.94 24.75 12.94
C ARG A 578 -23.12 23.24 12.81
N ASN A 579 -22.18 22.55 12.17
CA ASN A 579 -22.21 21.09 12.06
C ASN A 579 -21.95 20.41 13.41
N VAL A 580 -21.11 20.99 14.27
CA VAL A 580 -20.91 20.50 15.65
C VAL A 580 -22.13 20.75 16.54
N ASP A 581 -22.93 21.78 16.25
CA ASP A 581 -24.16 22.11 16.99
C ASP A 581 -25.41 21.37 16.49
N LEU A 582 -25.53 21.14 15.18
CA LEU A 582 -26.58 20.32 14.59
C LEU A 582 -26.35 18.82 14.85
N ALA A 583 -25.10 18.39 15.04
CA ALA A 583 -24.78 16.99 15.35
C ALA A 583 -24.97 16.64 16.83
N ALA A 584 -25.97 15.81 17.11
CA ALA A 584 -25.97 15.03 18.34
C ALA A 584 -24.87 13.95 18.27
N SER A 585 -23.73 14.16 18.93
CA SER A 585 -22.78 13.05 19.15
C SER A 585 -23.50 11.91 19.88
N PRO A 586 -23.25 10.62 19.55
CA PRO A 586 -23.85 9.48 20.25
C PRO A 586 -23.58 9.47 21.77
N HIS A 587 -22.60 10.24 22.23
CA HIS A 587 -22.20 10.36 23.64
C HIS A 587 -22.79 11.61 24.33
N MET A 588 -23.62 12.40 23.65
CA MET A 588 -24.31 13.56 24.23
C MET A 588 -25.04 13.26 25.56
N PRO A 589 -25.80 12.14 25.71
CA PRO A 589 -26.49 11.81 26.97
C PRO A 589 -25.55 11.54 28.15
N TYR A 590 -24.29 11.19 27.88
CA TYR A 590 -23.26 11.05 28.91
C TYR A 590 -22.55 12.37 29.17
N SER A 591 -22.32 13.18 28.14
CA SER A 591 -21.71 14.51 28.28
C SER A 591 -22.53 15.47 29.15
N SER A 592 -23.87 15.37 29.13
CA SER A 592 -24.74 16.15 30.02
C SER A 592 -24.61 15.78 31.50
N ASN A 593 -24.03 14.62 31.83
CA ASN A 593 -23.75 14.19 33.20
C ASN A 593 -22.30 14.49 33.64
N VAL A 594 -21.45 14.95 32.71
CA VAL A 594 -20.05 15.31 32.98
C VAL A 594 -19.97 16.82 33.21
N VAL A 595 -19.93 17.22 34.47
CA VAL A 595 -19.72 18.61 34.88
C VAL A 595 -18.22 18.87 35.02
N ILE A 596 -17.66 19.67 34.11
CA ILE A 596 -16.32 20.25 34.26
C ILE A 596 -16.45 21.47 35.20
N PRO A 597 -15.52 21.69 36.16
CA PRO A 597 -15.57 22.80 37.10
C PRO A 597 -15.56 24.20 36.47
N ASP A 598 -14.85 24.36 35.34
CA ASP A 598 -14.71 25.61 34.59
C ASP A 598 -15.30 25.53 33.17
N GLN A 599 -15.42 26.70 32.52
CA GLN A 599 -15.75 26.85 31.11
C GLN A 599 -14.54 27.45 30.41
N LEU A 600 -14.15 26.86 29.28
CA LEU A 600 -12.97 27.29 28.52
C LEU A 600 -13.01 28.78 28.18
N SER A 601 -12.01 29.57 28.61
CA SER A 601 -11.93 30.97 28.21
C SER A 601 -11.42 31.14 26.77
N ALA A 602 -11.63 32.34 26.22
CA ALA A 602 -10.97 32.77 24.99
C ALA A 602 -9.42 32.67 25.08
N GLY A 603 -8.84 32.88 26.27
CA GLY A 603 -7.41 32.75 26.50
C GLY A 603 -6.93 31.31 26.38
N ALA A 604 -7.63 30.35 27.00
CA ALA A 604 -7.31 28.93 26.89
C ALA A 604 -7.48 28.43 25.44
N ARG A 605 -8.55 28.85 24.75
CA ARG A 605 -8.76 28.63 23.31
C ARG A 605 -7.60 29.18 22.46
N ASP A 606 -7.11 30.37 22.76
CA ASP A 606 -6.00 30.99 22.02
C ASP A 606 -4.66 30.28 22.25
N ARG A 607 -4.43 29.67 23.42
CA ARG A 607 -3.25 28.79 23.62
C ARG A 607 -3.27 27.57 22.70
N ILE A 608 -4.44 26.96 22.49
CA ILE A 608 -4.62 25.87 21.52
C ILE A 608 -4.29 26.36 20.11
N PHE A 609 -4.83 27.52 19.71
CA PHE A 609 -4.53 28.13 18.40
C PHE A 609 -3.04 28.45 18.20
N GLN A 610 -2.37 28.95 19.24
CA GLN A 610 -0.93 29.22 19.22
C GLN A 610 -0.11 27.93 19.07
N LEU A 611 -0.48 26.85 19.77
CA LEU A 611 0.17 25.54 19.64
C LEU A 611 0.05 25.01 18.20
N ILE A 612 -1.17 25.05 17.65
CA ILE A 612 -1.48 24.66 16.27
C ILE A 612 -0.61 25.47 15.29
N SER A 613 -0.64 26.80 15.39
CA SER A 613 0.10 27.71 14.49
C SER A 613 1.61 27.50 14.55
N LYS A 614 2.17 27.33 15.76
CA LYS A 614 3.60 27.05 16.00
C LYS A 614 4.04 25.73 15.37
N THR A 615 3.16 24.72 15.41
CA THR A 615 3.47 23.33 15.01
C THR A 615 3.25 23.10 13.52
N ALA A 616 2.14 23.58 12.95
CA ALA A 616 1.81 23.42 11.54
C ALA A 616 2.56 24.41 10.62
N ARG A 617 2.93 25.59 11.14
CA ARG A 617 3.57 26.68 10.37
C ARG A 617 2.74 27.00 9.11
N SER A 618 3.35 26.95 7.93
CA SER A 618 2.70 27.18 6.63
C SER A 618 2.29 25.88 5.91
N GLN A 619 2.20 24.74 6.61
CA GLN A 619 1.88 23.44 6.01
C GLN A 619 0.38 23.09 6.04
N ILE A 620 -0.44 23.85 6.78
CA ILE A 620 -1.90 23.71 6.87
C ILE A 620 -2.52 25.11 6.81
N THR A 621 -3.61 25.27 6.05
CA THR A 621 -4.43 26.51 6.09
C THR A 621 -5.48 26.41 7.20
N ILE A 622 -5.65 27.50 7.96
CA ILE A 622 -6.68 27.62 9.01
C ILE A 622 -7.52 28.87 8.68
N PRO A 623 -8.58 28.75 7.84
CA PRO A 623 -9.38 29.89 7.42
C PRO A 623 -10.19 30.51 8.58
N SER A 624 -10.62 29.69 9.53
CA SER A 624 -11.28 30.11 10.77
C SER A 624 -10.99 29.08 11.86
N PHE A 625 -10.68 29.54 13.08
CA PHE A 625 -10.51 28.65 14.23
C PHE A 625 -11.72 28.80 15.17
N PRO A 626 -12.22 27.73 15.83
CA PRO A 626 -13.55 27.75 16.45
C PRO A 626 -13.67 28.68 17.67
N SER A 627 -14.90 28.99 18.05
CA SER A 627 -15.28 29.63 19.31
C SER A 627 -14.88 28.81 20.54
N ALA A 628 -14.71 29.47 21.68
CA ALA A 628 -14.37 28.80 22.93
C ALA A 628 -15.45 27.79 23.35
N ASP A 629 -16.73 28.11 23.15
CA ASP A 629 -17.86 27.22 23.46
C ASP A 629 -17.87 25.95 22.58
N CYS A 630 -17.54 26.06 21.29
CA CYS A 630 -17.40 24.90 20.41
C CYS A 630 -16.24 23.98 20.87
N VAL A 631 -15.10 24.58 21.25
CA VAL A 631 -13.93 23.84 21.76
C VAL A 631 -14.22 23.17 23.12
N ASP A 632 -14.88 23.88 24.03
CA ASP A 632 -15.34 23.38 25.33
C ASP A 632 -16.29 22.17 25.18
N LYS A 633 -17.26 22.26 24.26
CA LYS A 633 -18.16 21.17 23.90
C LYS A 633 -17.40 19.94 23.38
N LEU A 634 -16.39 20.14 22.52
CA LEU A 634 -15.54 19.05 22.02
C LEU A 634 -14.71 18.40 23.14
N ILE A 635 -14.16 19.19 24.08
CA ILE A 635 -13.46 18.67 25.27
C ILE A 635 -14.43 17.84 26.13
N LYS A 636 -15.64 18.34 26.40
CA LYS A 636 -16.69 17.64 27.17
C LYS A 636 -17.08 16.31 26.53
N VAL A 637 -17.31 16.26 25.21
CA VAL A 637 -17.54 15.00 24.47
C VAL A 637 -16.32 14.08 24.52
N GLY A 638 -15.11 14.65 24.40
CA GLY A 638 -13.84 13.94 24.51
C GLY A 638 -13.69 13.20 25.84
N ILE A 639 -13.89 13.90 26.97
CA ILE A 639 -13.86 13.33 28.33
C ILE A 639 -15.01 12.33 28.50
N ALA A 640 -16.25 12.73 28.19
CA ALA A 640 -17.43 11.91 28.42
C ALA A 640 -17.38 10.53 27.75
N LYS A 641 -16.78 10.42 26.55
CA LYS A 641 -16.59 9.11 25.91
C LYS A 641 -15.68 8.19 26.73
N ARG A 642 -14.61 8.72 27.34
CA ARG A 642 -13.73 7.92 28.20
C ARG A 642 -14.41 7.63 29.54
N THR A 643 -15.21 8.57 30.06
CA THR A 643 -16.04 8.35 31.25
C THR A 643 -17.09 7.24 31.06
N GLU A 644 -17.51 6.93 29.83
CA GLU A 644 -18.40 5.80 29.48
C GLU A 644 -17.70 4.44 29.55
N THR A 645 -16.44 4.34 29.11
CA THR A 645 -15.68 3.08 29.06
C THR A 645 -15.01 2.77 30.40
N ASP A 646 -13.81 3.29 30.61
CA ASP A 646 -12.83 2.91 31.63
C ASP A 646 -12.34 4.14 32.43
N ALA A 647 -12.78 5.33 32.04
CA ALA A 647 -12.79 6.56 32.82
C ALA A 647 -11.43 6.97 33.39
N TRP A 648 -10.34 6.85 32.65
CA TRP A 648 -8.98 7.24 33.10
C TRP A 648 -8.69 8.75 33.13
N ILE A 649 -9.68 9.58 32.85
CA ILE A 649 -9.63 11.05 32.98
C ILE A 649 -10.68 11.47 34.01
N HIS A 650 -10.26 12.18 35.06
CA HIS A 650 -11.13 12.61 36.15
C HIS A 650 -11.78 13.96 35.81
N PRO A 651 -13.11 14.04 35.62
CA PRO A 651 -13.74 15.26 35.14
C PRO A 651 -13.73 16.41 36.15
N TYR A 652 -13.82 16.13 37.45
CA TYR A 652 -14.00 17.16 38.50
C TYR A 652 -12.70 17.77 39.05
N LEU A 653 -11.54 17.35 38.54
CA LEU A 653 -10.23 17.99 38.83
C LEU A 653 -9.50 18.40 37.53
N PHE A 654 -10.18 18.31 36.40
CA PHE A 654 -9.73 18.91 35.15
C PHE A 654 -10.06 20.41 35.20
N GLU A 655 -9.05 21.24 34.95
CA GLU A 655 -9.16 22.70 34.89
C GLU A 655 -8.67 23.15 33.52
N SER A 656 -9.57 23.65 32.67
CA SER A 656 -9.24 24.04 31.30
C SER A 656 -8.26 25.23 31.21
N GLU A 657 -8.28 26.11 32.22
CA GLU A 657 -7.37 27.25 32.31
C GLU A 657 -5.94 26.88 32.73
N THR A 658 -5.73 25.83 33.53
CA THR A 658 -4.38 25.45 33.99
C THR A 658 -3.75 24.31 33.19
N ALA A 659 -4.56 23.48 32.53
CA ALA A 659 -4.11 22.35 31.70
C ALA A 659 -3.19 22.74 30.54
N ARG A 660 -2.26 21.83 30.19
CA ARG A 660 -1.31 21.95 29.08
C ARG A 660 -2.02 22.10 27.72
N PRO A 661 -1.56 22.99 26.82
CA PRO A 661 -2.12 23.14 25.48
C PRO A 661 -2.13 21.85 24.66
N GLU A 662 -1.11 20.98 24.81
CA GLU A 662 -1.02 19.69 24.14
C GLU A 662 -2.14 18.74 24.60
N TYR A 663 -2.43 18.72 25.90
CA TYR A 663 -3.48 17.89 26.49
C TYR A 663 -4.88 18.41 26.14
N LEU A 664 -5.10 19.73 26.18
CA LEU A 664 -6.31 20.36 25.67
C LEU A 664 -6.55 20.03 24.19
N THR A 665 -5.53 20.17 23.34
CA THR A 665 -5.63 19.86 21.90
C THR A 665 -5.90 18.37 21.66
N ALA A 666 -5.32 17.48 22.48
CA ALA A 666 -5.59 16.05 22.44
C ALA A 666 -7.05 15.73 22.82
N LEU A 667 -7.61 16.39 23.83
CA LEU A 667 -9.01 16.26 24.22
C LEU A 667 -9.97 16.77 23.13
N VAL A 668 -9.65 17.87 22.45
CA VAL A 668 -10.41 18.39 21.30
C VAL A 668 -10.38 17.39 20.14
N ALA A 669 -9.20 16.88 19.78
CA ALA A 669 -9.05 15.85 18.74
C ALA A 669 -9.86 14.58 19.09
N ALA A 670 -9.79 14.16 20.35
CA ALA A 670 -10.50 13.04 20.93
C ALA A 670 -12.03 13.23 20.99
N GLY A 671 -12.51 14.47 21.05
CA GLY A 671 -13.91 14.86 20.88
C GLY A 671 -14.35 14.84 19.42
N CYS A 672 -13.58 15.44 18.51
CA CYS A 672 -13.87 15.49 17.08
C CYS A 672 -14.12 14.10 16.46
N VAL A 673 -13.31 13.10 16.81
CA VAL A 673 -13.48 11.70 16.33
C VAL A 673 -14.64 10.94 17.00
N CYS A 674 -15.48 11.62 17.78
CA CYS A 674 -16.75 11.12 18.32
C CYS A 674 -17.98 11.62 17.54
N PHE A 675 -17.79 12.23 16.38
CA PHE A 675 -18.87 12.71 15.50
C PHE A 675 -18.87 11.93 14.18
N GLY A 676 -20.06 11.45 13.77
CA GLY A 676 -20.28 10.81 12.47
C GLY A 676 -20.21 11.75 11.26
N ILE A 677 -19.71 12.99 11.43
CA ILE A 677 -19.53 13.97 10.36
C ILE A 677 -18.08 13.91 9.86
N PRO A 678 -17.84 13.57 8.57
CA PRO A 678 -16.48 13.43 8.04
C PRO A 678 -15.60 14.68 8.18
N ALA A 679 -16.16 15.89 8.05
CA ALA A 679 -15.41 17.14 8.21
C ALA A 679 -14.88 17.35 9.65
N VAL A 680 -15.71 17.04 10.65
CA VAL A 680 -15.33 17.12 12.07
C VAL A 680 -14.27 16.08 12.41
N SER A 681 -14.47 14.83 11.96
CA SER A 681 -13.49 13.75 12.15
C SER A 681 -12.17 14.00 11.42
N LYS A 682 -12.18 14.54 10.19
CA LYS A 682 -10.97 14.99 9.46
C LYS A 682 -10.18 16.03 10.27
N THR A 683 -10.87 17.04 10.83
CA THR A 683 -10.23 18.02 11.73
C THR A 683 -9.62 17.36 12.98
N GLY A 684 -10.31 16.39 13.59
CA GLY A 684 -9.75 15.61 14.71
C GLY A 684 -8.44 14.91 14.36
N LEU A 685 -8.35 14.31 13.17
CA LEU A 685 -7.15 13.62 12.68
C LEU A 685 -6.02 14.56 12.25
N ALA A 686 -6.31 15.83 11.94
CA ALA A 686 -5.29 16.86 11.72
C ALA A 686 -4.73 17.38 13.06
N LEU A 687 -5.61 17.68 14.02
CA LEU A 687 -5.24 18.08 15.39
C LEU A 687 -4.43 16.97 16.10
N GLN A 688 -4.73 15.71 15.85
CA GLN A 688 -4.00 14.56 16.38
C GLN A 688 -2.53 14.49 15.90
N GLU A 689 -2.22 14.89 14.66
CA GLU A 689 -0.82 15.01 14.19
C GLU A 689 -0.11 16.24 14.77
N ILE A 690 -0.84 17.33 15.01
CA ILE A 690 -0.32 18.50 15.71
C ILE A 690 0.08 18.11 17.13
N VAL A 691 -0.78 17.41 17.86
CA VAL A 691 -0.49 16.86 19.20
C VAL A 691 0.76 15.98 19.17
N ARG A 692 0.88 15.05 18.20
CA ARG A 692 2.07 14.19 18.05
C ARG A 692 3.36 14.99 17.93
N VAL A 693 3.40 15.97 17.03
CA VAL A 693 4.60 16.77 16.78
C VAL A 693 4.89 17.70 17.97
N ALA A 694 3.85 18.26 18.59
CA ALA A 694 3.97 19.09 19.78
C ALA A 694 4.52 18.32 20.99
N LEU A 695 4.02 17.11 21.27
CA LEU A 695 4.49 16.27 22.38
C LEU A 695 5.97 15.88 22.22
N ASN A 696 6.39 15.44 21.03
CA ASN A 696 7.81 15.15 20.75
C ASN A 696 8.68 16.40 20.94
N ASN A 697 8.25 17.57 20.44
CA ASN A 697 8.97 18.81 20.67
C ASN A 697 9.02 19.16 22.18
N LEU A 698 7.94 18.92 22.92
CA LEU A 698 7.87 19.22 24.35
C LEU A 698 8.83 18.34 25.16
N SER A 699 8.91 17.03 24.88
CA SER A 699 9.86 16.14 25.57
C SER A 699 11.33 16.46 25.26
N GLU A 700 11.65 16.83 24.02
CA GLU A 700 13.03 17.22 23.65
C GLU A 700 13.46 18.55 24.28
N ASN A 701 12.52 19.50 24.47
CA ASN A 701 12.80 20.78 25.12
C ASN A 701 12.81 20.68 26.66
N ASP A 702 11.95 19.84 27.24
CA ASP A 702 11.87 19.60 28.69
C ASP A 702 11.67 18.11 28.98
N ASN A 703 12.78 17.40 29.20
CA ASN A 703 12.77 15.98 29.54
C ASN A 703 12.06 15.65 30.87
N SER A 704 11.69 16.62 31.71
CA SER A 704 10.96 16.34 32.95
C SER A 704 9.50 15.94 32.70
N VAL A 705 8.91 16.41 31.59
CA VAL A 705 7.50 16.16 31.22
C VAL A 705 7.20 14.69 30.94
N VAL A 706 8.22 13.84 30.66
CA VAL A 706 8.01 12.42 30.36
C VAL A 706 7.46 11.61 31.54
N ARG A 707 7.27 12.23 32.71
CA ARG A 707 6.60 11.65 33.89
C ARG A 707 5.36 12.43 34.33
N ASP A 708 5.05 13.54 33.69
CA ASP A 708 3.91 14.41 33.96
C ASP A 708 2.60 13.74 33.52
N LEU A 709 1.56 13.81 34.36
CA LEU A 709 0.32 13.08 34.12
C LEU A 709 -0.39 13.56 32.85
N GLU A 710 -0.50 14.87 32.63
CA GLU A 710 -1.17 15.44 31.45
C GLU A 710 -0.41 15.13 30.17
N TYR A 711 0.93 15.18 30.21
CA TYR A 711 1.76 14.73 29.08
C TYR A 711 1.49 13.26 28.73
N LEU A 712 1.47 12.37 29.73
CA LEU A 712 1.23 10.93 29.51
C LEU A 712 -0.20 10.66 29.03
N GLN A 713 -1.19 11.39 29.54
CA GLN A 713 -2.58 11.33 29.08
C GLN A 713 -2.74 11.85 27.64
N ALA A 714 -2.05 12.93 27.28
CA ALA A 714 -2.02 13.47 25.92
C ALA A 714 -1.37 12.48 24.93
N CYS A 715 -0.25 11.85 25.30
CA CYS A 715 0.35 10.76 24.54
C CYS A 715 -0.63 9.61 24.32
N MET A 716 -1.37 9.20 25.36
CA MET A 716 -2.33 8.10 25.26
C MET A 716 -3.52 8.44 24.35
N LEU A 717 -4.11 9.63 24.49
CA LEU A 717 -5.17 10.12 23.58
C LEU A 717 -4.70 10.15 22.12
N TRP A 718 -3.47 10.59 21.87
CA TRP A 718 -2.89 10.60 20.54
C TRP A 718 -2.72 9.18 19.96
N LEU A 719 -2.26 8.22 20.78
CA LEU A 719 -2.06 6.82 20.40
C LEU A 719 -3.38 6.11 20.14
N ASP A 720 -4.39 6.26 21.00
CA ASP A 720 -5.73 5.68 20.82
C ASP A 720 -6.35 6.03 19.46
N ILE A 721 -6.26 7.30 19.08
CA ILE A 721 -6.76 7.78 17.79
C ILE A 721 -5.83 7.26 16.67
N GLY A 722 -4.51 7.44 16.82
CA GLY A 722 -3.55 7.17 15.75
C GLY A 722 -3.45 5.70 15.36
N ALA A 723 -3.45 4.80 16.33
CA ALA A 723 -3.25 3.37 16.14
C ALA A 723 -4.32 2.71 15.25
N PHE A 724 -5.54 3.26 15.26
CA PHE A 724 -6.73 2.66 14.66
C PHE A 724 -7.53 3.63 13.76
N CYS A 725 -6.92 4.70 13.25
CA CYS A 725 -7.58 5.70 12.40
C CYS A 725 -7.72 5.37 10.90
N GLY A 726 -7.21 4.21 10.45
CA GLY A 726 -7.24 3.80 9.04
C GLY A 726 -6.21 4.44 8.11
N TYR A 727 -5.59 5.54 8.51
CA TYR A 727 -4.49 6.14 7.75
C TYR A 727 -3.21 5.34 7.98
N ARG A 728 -2.80 4.55 6.98
CA ARG A 728 -1.68 3.59 7.03
C ARG A 728 -0.43 4.17 7.71
N ARG A 729 0.02 5.36 7.28
CA ARG A 729 1.13 6.12 7.90
C ARG A 729 0.92 6.37 9.39
N LYS A 730 -0.24 6.93 9.77
CA LYS A 730 -0.53 7.31 11.17
C LYS A 730 -0.58 6.08 12.07
N MET A 731 -1.16 4.98 11.58
CA MET A 731 -1.26 3.71 12.32
C MET A 731 0.11 3.07 12.58
N GLU A 732 1.03 3.10 11.60
CA GLU A 732 2.39 2.57 11.76
C GLU A 732 3.27 3.48 12.65
N ILE A 733 3.13 4.80 12.53
CA ILE A 733 3.83 5.76 13.41
C ILE A 733 3.33 5.67 14.86
N ALA A 734 2.02 5.52 15.08
CA ALA A 734 1.47 5.32 16.43
C ALA A 734 1.98 4.00 17.05
N GLU A 735 2.04 2.93 16.25
CA GLU A 735 2.60 1.64 16.67
C GLU A 735 4.06 1.74 17.10
N SER A 736 4.91 2.39 16.30
CA SER A 736 6.34 2.53 16.62
C SER A 736 6.60 3.37 17.88
N SER A 737 5.65 4.23 18.26
CA SER A 737 5.82 5.22 19.33
C SER A 737 5.24 4.80 20.69
N LEU A 738 4.38 3.78 20.72
CA LEU A 738 3.77 3.26 21.96
C LEU A 738 4.82 2.90 23.02
N GLN A 739 5.97 2.36 22.59
CA GLN A 739 7.08 1.98 23.47
C GLN A 739 7.61 3.12 24.35
N SER A 740 7.53 4.38 23.91
CA SER A 740 7.96 5.54 24.69
C SER A 740 7.07 5.75 25.92
N LEU A 741 5.74 5.66 25.75
CA LEU A 741 4.76 5.78 26.83
C LEU A 741 4.85 4.61 27.81
N VAL A 742 4.99 3.39 27.30
CA VAL A 742 5.25 2.18 28.12
C VAL A 742 6.52 2.34 28.94
N THR A 743 7.61 2.82 28.32
CA THR A 743 8.90 3.04 28.99
C THR A 743 8.80 4.10 30.08
N ALA A 744 8.07 5.19 29.83
CA ALA A 744 7.85 6.26 30.80
C ALA A 744 7.16 5.75 32.08
N LEU A 745 6.01 5.08 31.97
CA LEU A 745 5.30 4.52 33.12
C LEU A 745 6.10 3.43 33.83
N ARG A 746 6.71 2.51 33.08
CA ARG A 746 7.57 1.44 33.63
C ARG A 746 8.76 2.00 34.41
N ARG A 747 9.47 3.00 33.87
CA ARG A 747 10.64 3.61 34.55
C ARG A 747 10.28 4.58 35.67
N ALA A 748 9.05 5.11 35.71
CA ALA A 748 8.50 5.77 36.89
C ALA A 748 8.09 4.77 38.00
N GLY A 749 7.96 3.48 37.67
CA GLY A 749 7.46 2.42 38.55
C GLY A 749 5.94 2.39 38.66
N ARG A 750 5.21 3.07 37.77
CA ARG A 750 3.74 3.20 37.82
C ARG A 750 2.98 1.90 37.49
N LEU A 751 3.68 0.83 37.10
CA LEU A 751 3.11 -0.51 36.96
C LEU A 751 3.13 -1.31 38.28
N ASP A 752 3.82 -0.80 39.31
CA ASP A 752 4.03 -1.50 40.57
C ASP A 752 3.23 -0.91 41.75
N TYR A 753 2.71 -1.79 42.61
CA TYR A 753 1.89 -1.40 43.77
C TYR A 753 2.60 -0.45 44.75
N VAL A 754 3.93 -0.50 44.86
CA VAL A 754 4.72 0.37 45.77
C VAL A 754 4.58 1.86 45.43
N ARG A 755 4.16 2.21 44.20
CA ARG A 755 3.87 3.60 43.80
C ARG A 755 2.48 4.12 44.21
N TYR A 756 1.64 3.29 44.83
CA TYR A 756 0.25 3.62 45.18
C TYR A 756 -0.03 3.42 46.69
N PRO A 757 0.58 4.23 47.58
CA PRO A 757 0.32 4.14 49.02
C PRO A 757 -1.12 4.57 49.34
N THR A 758 -1.80 3.78 50.17
CA THR A 758 -3.20 4.00 50.56
C THR A 758 -3.41 5.40 51.15
N VAL A 759 -4.28 6.20 50.52
CA VAL A 759 -4.71 7.51 51.03
C VAL A 759 -6.09 7.35 51.66
N THR A 760 -6.20 7.60 52.96
CA THR A 760 -7.45 7.45 53.72
C THR A 760 -7.98 8.81 54.22
N PRO A 761 -9.26 9.12 53.98
CA PRO A 761 -9.93 10.25 54.63
C PRO A 761 -10.30 9.90 56.08
N SER A 762 -10.30 10.92 56.95
CA SER A 762 -10.79 10.87 58.33
C SER A 762 -12.05 11.73 58.49
N SER A 763 -12.90 11.39 59.45
CA SER A 763 -13.97 12.26 59.93
C SER A 763 -13.43 13.56 60.56
N GLU A 764 -12.18 13.54 61.04
CA GLU A 764 -11.51 14.66 61.70
C GLU A 764 -10.69 15.56 60.74
N ASP A 765 -10.55 15.18 59.46
CA ASP A 765 -9.79 15.98 58.48
C ASP A 765 -10.43 17.36 58.27
N SER A 766 -9.61 18.42 58.32
CA SER A 766 -10.05 19.76 57.90
C SER A 766 -10.32 19.82 56.39
N GLU A 767 -11.12 20.80 55.95
CA GLU A 767 -11.48 20.97 54.53
C GLU A 767 -10.25 21.00 53.60
N LYS A 768 -9.17 21.69 54.00
CA LYS A 768 -7.93 21.78 53.22
C LYS A 768 -7.16 20.46 53.18
N GLU A 769 -7.08 19.75 54.30
CA GLU A 769 -6.40 18.44 54.37
C GLU A 769 -7.18 17.39 53.58
N LEU A 770 -8.51 17.39 53.70
CA LEU A 770 -9.40 16.51 52.96
C LEU A 770 -9.30 16.75 51.45
N HIS A 771 -9.31 18.01 51.00
CA HIS A 771 -9.13 18.35 49.59
C HIS A 771 -7.74 17.94 49.08
N ALA A 772 -6.68 18.15 49.86
CA ALA A 772 -5.33 17.71 49.50
C ALA A 772 -5.21 16.18 49.38
N LYS A 773 -5.78 15.43 50.34
CA LYS A 773 -5.87 13.96 50.29
C LYS A 773 -6.65 13.48 49.08
N TRP A 774 -7.81 14.08 48.80
CA TRP A 774 -8.61 13.73 47.63
C TRP A 774 -7.86 13.98 46.31
N LYS A 775 -7.21 15.14 46.16
CA LYS A 775 -6.38 15.44 44.98
C LYS A 775 -5.22 14.45 44.82
N GLN A 776 -4.53 14.10 45.90
CA GLN A 776 -3.47 13.09 45.89
C GLN A 776 -4.01 11.69 45.52
N TRP A 777 -5.19 11.32 46.03
CA TRP A 777 -5.84 10.05 45.70
C TRP A 777 -6.27 10.00 44.23
N VAL A 778 -6.88 11.07 43.70
CA VAL A 778 -7.25 11.15 42.27
C VAL A 778 -6.02 11.11 41.38
N GLU A 779 -4.91 11.78 41.73
CA GLU A 779 -3.67 11.70 40.95
C GLU A 779 -3.15 10.25 40.89
N GLN A 780 -3.04 9.58 42.04
CA GLN A 780 -2.65 8.16 42.10
C GLN A 780 -3.57 7.28 41.25
N GLU A 781 -4.87 7.46 41.38
CA GLU A 781 -5.88 6.66 40.68
C GLU A 781 -5.90 6.97 39.17
N SER A 782 -5.57 8.19 38.75
CA SER A 782 -5.37 8.57 37.34
C SER A 782 -4.21 7.79 36.72
N TYR A 783 -3.05 7.72 37.39
CA TYR A 783 -1.91 6.93 36.92
C TYR A 783 -2.23 5.43 36.84
N LYS A 784 -2.98 4.90 37.82
CA LYS A 784 -3.40 3.49 37.85
C LYS A 784 -4.35 3.17 36.69
N ARG A 785 -5.39 3.97 36.48
CA ARG A 785 -6.34 3.81 35.37
C ARG A 785 -5.65 3.96 34.02
N LEU A 786 -4.76 4.94 33.87
CA LEU A 786 -3.93 5.11 32.66
C LEU A 786 -3.02 3.90 32.39
N ALA A 787 -2.42 3.29 33.43
CA ALA A 787 -1.58 2.10 33.28
C ALA A 787 -2.39 0.87 32.81
N TYR A 788 -3.63 0.71 33.29
CA TYR A 788 -4.52 -0.33 32.77
C TYR A 788 -5.00 -0.05 31.35
N HIS A 789 -5.46 1.17 31.04
CA HIS A 789 -5.85 1.54 29.68
C HIS A 789 -4.71 1.34 28.67
N LEU A 790 -3.47 1.69 29.04
CA LEU A 790 -2.29 1.41 28.21
C LEU A 790 -2.05 -0.09 27.97
N PHE A 791 -2.28 -0.94 28.98
CA PHE A 791 -2.20 -2.39 28.83
C PHE A 791 -3.30 -2.93 27.91
N GLU A 792 -4.53 -2.45 28.05
CA GLU A 792 -5.66 -2.82 27.19
C GLU A 792 -5.40 -2.38 25.73
N HIS A 793 -4.91 -1.16 25.52
CA HIS A 793 -4.47 -0.67 24.20
C HIS A 793 -3.33 -1.54 23.60
N ASP A 794 -2.31 -1.88 24.38
CA ASP A 794 -1.20 -2.72 23.92
C ASP A 794 -1.67 -4.14 23.55
N MET A 795 -2.63 -4.70 24.30
CA MET A 795 -3.25 -5.99 23.98
C MET A 795 -4.13 -5.91 22.73
N HIS A 796 -4.93 -4.86 22.55
CA HIS A 796 -5.67 -4.63 21.31
C HIS A 796 -4.75 -4.58 20.10
N MET A 797 -3.62 -3.88 20.20
CA MET A 797 -2.60 -3.81 19.16
C MET A 797 -1.93 -5.16 18.89
N THR A 798 -1.58 -5.91 19.94
CA THR A 798 -1.03 -7.27 19.86
C THR A 798 -1.97 -8.21 19.09
N MET A 799 -3.25 -8.22 19.48
CA MET A 799 -4.30 -9.05 18.90
C MET A 799 -4.63 -8.69 17.45
N THR A 800 -4.77 -7.40 17.13
CA THR A 800 -5.22 -6.94 15.81
C THR A 800 -4.10 -6.81 14.78
N LYS A 801 -2.87 -6.47 15.20
CA LYS A 801 -1.73 -6.31 14.28
C LYS A 801 -0.80 -7.52 14.21
N HIS A 802 -0.99 -8.51 15.10
CA HIS A 802 -0.15 -9.70 15.23
C HIS A 802 1.33 -9.33 15.51
N ARG A 803 1.55 -8.55 16.57
CA ARG A 803 2.88 -8.19 17.09
C ARG A 803 3.02 -8.62 18.55
N PRO A 804 4.22 -8.85 19.09
CA PRO A 804 4.37 -9.17 20.51
C PRO A 804 3.89 -8.02 21.43
N PRO A 805 3.40 -8.33 22.63
CA PRO A 805 3.03 -7.33 23.63
C PRO A 805 4.25 -6.57 24.17
N LEU A 806 4.08 -5.28 24.46
CA LEU A 806 5.07 -4.44 25.11
C LEU A 806 4.93 -4.45 26.63
N ILE A 807 3.74 -4.77 27.16
CA ILE A 807 3.45 -4.93 28.59
C ILE A 807 3.05 -6.39 28.87
N THR A 808 3.69 -7.03 29.85
CA THR A 808 3.27 -8.35 30.32
C THR A 808 2.30 -8.26 31.48
N TYR A 809 1.24 -9.07 31.47
CA TYR A 809 0.28 -9.17 32.58
C TYR A 809 0.94 -9.54 33.94
N ALA A 810 2.15 -10.09 33.92
CA ALA A 810 2.92 -10.43 35.11
C ALA A 810 3.68 -9.25 35.76
N GLU A 811 3.96 -8.16 35.02
CA GLU A 811 4.64 -6.98 35.56
C GLU A 811 3.67 -5.97 36.19
N LEU A 812 2.38 -6.06 35.85
CA LEU A 812 1.28 -5.29 36.44
C LEU A 812 0.99 -5.81 37.86
N THR A 813 1.80 -5.39 38.83
CA THR A 813 1.62 -5.75 40.25
C THR A 813 0.69 -4.78 40.99
N LEU A 814 0.43 -3.60 40.39
CA LEU A 814 -0.52 -2.62 40.92
C LEU A 814 -1.92 -3.21 41.17
N ALA A 815 -2.61 -2.62 42.13
CA ALA A 815 -4.00 -2.93 42.45
C ALA A 815 -4.95 -2.45 41.35
N LEU A 816 -6.10 -3.11 41.19
CA LEU A 816 -7.17 -2.72 40.28
C LEU A 816 -7.73 -1.33 40.62
N PRO A 817 -8.36 -0.64 39.66
CA PRO A 817 -8.97 0.66 39.90
C PRO A 817 -10.05 0.61 40.97
N ALA A 818 -10.11 1.66 41.79
CA ALA A 818 -11.14 1.84 42.80
C ALA A 818 -12.50 2.08 42.13
N SER A 819 -13.59 1.75 42.83
CA SER A 819 -14.94 1.77 42.28
C SER A 819 -15.30 3.09 41.57
N ARG A 820 -16.07 2.99 40.48
CA ARG A 820 -16.50 4.15 39.69
C ARG A 820 -17.24 5.20 40.54
N THR A 821 -17.91 4.76 41.61
CA THR A 821 -18.60 5.61 42.58
C THR A 821 -17.63 6.46 43.42
N LEU A 822 -16.47 5.92 43.82
CA LEU A 822 -15.42 6.70 44.47
C LEU A 822 -14.70 7.61 43.49
N TRP A 823 -14.42 7.10 42.29
CA TRP A 823 -13.71 7.83 41.23
C TRP A 823 -14.50 9.03 40.69
N LEU A 824 -15.81 8.90 40.48
CA LEU A 824 -16.68 9.99 40.03
C LEU A 824 -17.36 10.71 41.20
N ALA A 825 -16.62 10.93 42.29
CA ALA A 825 -17.05 11.83 43.36
C ALA A 825 -16.81 13.29 42.92
N PRO A 826 -17.83 14.17 42.94
CA PRO A 826 -17.68 15.56 42.47
C PRO A 826 -17.00 16.49 43.48
N SER A 827 -16.81 16.06 44.73
CA SER A 827 -16.10 16.81 45.76
C SER A 827 -15.39 15.88 46.75
N ALA A 828 -14.39 16.43 47.45
CA ALA A 828 -13.64 15.71 48.49
C ALA A 828 -14.53 15.23 49.66
N GLU A 829 -15.61 15.96 49.97
CA GLU A 829 -16.58 15.58 51.00
C GLU A 829 -17.41 14.36 50.58
N ILE A 830 -17.90 14.34 49.34
CA ILE A 830 -18.67 13.23 48.79
C ILE A 830 -17.78 12.01 48.59
N TRP A 831 -16.51 12.22 48.21
CA TRP A 831 -15.49 11.17 48.21
C TRP A 831 -15.31 10.57 49.61
N ARG A 832 -15.13 11.40 50.65
CA ARG A 832 -15.03 10.92 52.05
C ARG A 832 -16.24 10.13 52.49
N SER A 833 -17.46 10.62 52.26
CA SER A 833 -18.68 9.90 52.64
C SER A 833 -18.69 8.51 52.02
N ARG A 834 -18.57 8.45 50.68
CA ARG A 834 -18.55 7.19 49.92
C ARG A 834 -17.42 6.25 50.37
N TYR A 835 -16.25 6.79 50.74
CA TYR A 835 -15.10 6.03 51.22
C TYR A 835 -15.38 5.40 52.59
N LEU A 836 -16.00 6.14 53.52
CA LEU A 836 -16.33 5.65 54.86
C LEU A 836 -17.55 4.71 54.87
N ASP A 837 -18.49 4.91 53.94
CA ASP A 837 -19.64 4.03 53.73
C ASP A 837 -19.23 2.68 53.09
N MET A 838 -18.13 2.65 52.31
CA MET A 838 -17.59 1.45 51.67
C MET A 838 -16.65 0.67 52.60
N HIS A 839 -16.87 -0.64 52.71
CA HIS A 839 -15.92 -1.56 53.34
C HIS A 839 -14.76 -1.85 52.38
N ILE A 840 -13.72 -1.02 52.43
CA ILE A 840 -12.55 -1.12 51.56
C ILE A 840 -11.63 -2.25 51.99
N SER A 841 -11.22 -3.06 51.01
CA SER A 841 -10.38 -4.25 51.21
C SER A 841 -8.97 -3.85 51.63
N PRO A 842 -8.41 -4.40 52.73
CA PRO A 842 -7.06 -4.03 53.20
C PRO A 842 -5.94 -4.46 52.23
N ILE A 843 -6.21 -5.45 51.37
CA ILE A 843 -5.37 -5.85 50.26
C ILE A 843 -6.26 -5.83 49.00
N PRO A 844 -6.23 -4.75 48.21
CA PRO A 844 -7.06 -4.68 47.00
C PRO A 844 -6.57 -5.68 45.95
N PRO A 845 -7.48 -6.33 45.20
CA PRO A 845 -7.10 -7.29 44.16
C PRO A 845 -6.32 -6.60 43.04
N SER A 846 -5.43 -7.36 42.40
CA SER A 846 -4.68 -6.99 41.18
C SER A 846 -5.08 -7.89 40.01
N LEU A 847 -4.69 -7.52 38.78
CA LEU A 847 -4.82 -8.41 37.62
C LEU A 847 -4.20 -9.79 37.91
N ARG A 848 -3.03 -9.81 38.55
CA ARG A 848 -2.33 -11.05 38.92
C ARG A 848 -3.13 -11.94 39.88
N SER A 849 -3.92 -11.39 40.80
CA SER A 849 -4.81 -12.21 41.63
C SER A 849 -6.00 -12.74 40.85
N LEU A 850 -6.60 -11.94 39.96
CA LEU A 850 -7.72 -12.41 39.11
C LEU A 850 -7.31 -13.52 38.13
N LEU A 851 -6.11 -13.46 37.57
CA LEU A 851 -5.58 -14.50 36.69
C LEU A 851 -5.11 -15.76 37.44
N LYS A 852 -4.88 -15.67 38.76
CA LYS A 852 -4.52 -16.80 39.61
C LYS A 852 -5.74 -17.52 40.18
N ASP A 853 -6.79 -16.78 40.52
CA ASP A 853 -8.06 -17.31 41.01
C ASP A 853 -9.20 -16.86 40.11
N GLU A 854 -9.61 -17.75 39.21
CA GLU A 854 -10.70 -17.52 38.28
C GLU A 854 -12.04 -17.28 39.00
N SER A 855 -12.24 -17.73 40.24
CA SER A 855 -13.49 -17.47 40.98
C SER A 855 -13.61 -16.01 41.46
N ALA A 856 -12.50 -15.27 41.51
CA ALA A 856 -12.46 -13.90 42.01
C ALA A 856 -13.21 -12.90 41.10
N ILE A 857 -13.29 -13.14 39.78
CA ILE A 857 -13.99 -12.23 38.85
C ILE A 857 -15.52 -12.25 39.02
N THR A 858 -16.08 -13.37 39.49
CA THR A 858 -17.52 -13.52 39.80
C THR A 858 -17.90 -12.90 41.15
N CYS A 859 -16.92 -12.69 42.04
CA CYS A 859 -17.12 -12.19 43.40
C CYS A 859 -16.25 -10.94 43.66
N LEU A 860 -16.26 -9.98 42.72
CA LEU A 860 -15.47 -8.76 42.83
C LEU A 860 -15.93 -7.89 44.02
N PRO A 861 -14.99 -7.36 44.83
CA PRO A 861 -15.29 -6.41 45.90
C PRO A 861 -15.94 -5.10 45.39
N MET A 862 -16.83 -4.51 46.20
CA MET A 862 -17.58 -3.30 45.86
C MET A 862 -16.73 -2.02 45.79
N ASP A 863 -15.51 -2.06 46.35
CA ASP A 863 -14.51 -1.00 46.30
C ASP A 863 -13.68 -1.00 45.00
N VAL A 864 -13.93 -1.93 44.07
CA VAL A 864 -13.24 -2.08 42.77
C VAL A 864 -14.12 -1.66 41.59
N ASP A 865 -13.53 -1.12 40.53
CA ASP A 865 -14.23 -0.84 39.26
C ASP A 865 -14.48 -2.16 38.50
N VAL A 866 -15.70 -2.70 38.64
CA VAL A 866 -16.11 -3.98 38.04
C VAL A 866 -15.96 -4.01 36.51
N GLN A 867 -16.19 -2.87 35.82
CA GLN A 867 -16.08 -2.82 34.37
C GLN A 867 -14.63 -2.97 33.92
N ILE A 868 -13.70 -2.25 34.57
CA ILE A 868 -12.28 -2.34 34.27
C ILE A 868 -11.72 -3.70 34.72
N ALA A 869 -12.09 -4.19 35.90
CA ALA A 869 -11.65 -5.50 36.37
C ALA A 869 -12.02 -6.63 35.39
N ARG A 870 -13.22 -6.59 34.79
CA ARG A 870 -13.64 -7.51 33.73
C ARG A 870 -12.87 -7.29 32.43
N SER A 871 -12.74 -6.05 31.97
CA SER A 871 -11.99 -5.72 30.74
C SER A 871 -10.53 -6.17 30.86
N THR A 872 -9.84 -5.77 31.92
CA THR A 872 -8.43 -6.07 32.14
C THR A 872 -8.20 -7.57 32.35
N TYR A 873 -9.12 -8.29 33.00
CA TYR A 873 -9.06 -9.76 33.06
C TYR A 873 -9.11 -10.38 31.67
N LEU A 874 -10.03 -9.93 30.80
CA LEU A 874 -10.16 -10.42 29.43
C LEU A 874 -8.89 -10.13 28.60
N HIS A 875 -8.29 -8.95 28.76
CA HIS A 875 -6.97 -8.62 28.17
C HIS A 875 -5.82 -9.46 28.76
N GLY A 876 -5.87 -9.82 30.04
CA GLY A 876 -4.95 -10.76 30.67
C GLY A 876 -5.07 -12.19 30.15
N ILE A 877 -6.30 -12.62 29.79
CA ILE A 877 -6.54 -13.87 29.06
C ILE A 877 -6.03 -13.75 27.61
N ALA A 878 -6.26 -12.62 26.92
CA ALA A 878 -5.73 -12.37 25.58
C ALA A 878 -4.21 -12.50 25.50
N ALA A 879 -3.48 -11.99 26.50
CA ALA A 879 -2.03 -12.16 26.61
C ALA A 879 -1.61 -13.64 26.75
N GLN A 880 -2.35 -14.45 27.52
CA GLN A 880 -2.09 -15.89 27.67
C GLN A 880 -2.45 -16.69 26.41
N ILE A 881 -3.44 -16.24 25.63
CA ILE A 881 -3.80 -16.77 24.31
C ILE A 881 -2.70 -16.44 23.29
N TRP A 882 -2.16 -15.21 23.32
CA TRP A 882 -1.00 -14.84 22.50
C TRP A 882 0.20 -15.77 22.76
N GLU A 883 0.59 -15.93 24.04
CA GLU A 883 1.67 -16.85 24.42
C GLU A 883 1.41 -18.28 23.94
N HIS A 884 0.18 -18.78 24.11
CA HIS A 884 -0.20 -20.11 23.68
C HIS A 884 -0.11 -20.27 22.15
N ALA A 885 -0.54 -19.27 21.38
CA ALA A 885 -0.42 -19.27 19.92
C ALA A 885 1.05 -19.32 19.47
N GLN A 886 1.91 -18.48 20.06
CA GLN A 886 3.35 -18.45 19.74
C GLN A 886 4.06 -19.75 20.15
N GLN A 887 3.68 -20.34 21.29
CA GLN A 887 4.20 -21.64 21.72
C GLN A 887 3.72 -22.76 20.79
N SER A 888 2.47 -22.72 20.35
CA SER A 888 1.90 -23.74 19.47
C SER A 888 2.60 -23.81 18.11
N VAL A 889 3.10 -22.69 17.58
CA VAL A 889 3.94 -22.68 16.36
C VAL A 889 5.22 -23.51 16.53
N LEU A 890 5.87 -23.47 17.71
CA LEU A 890 7.06 -24.27 18.00
C LEU A 890 6.77 -25.75 18.26
N LEU A 891 5.55 -26.07 18.72
CA LEU A 891 5.16 -27.43 19.11
C LEU A 891 4.42 -28.18 17.99
N HIS A 892 3.98 -27.50 16.92
CA HIS A 892 3.22 -28.07 15.82
C HIS A 892 3.95 -29.20 15.09
N ASP A 893 5.26 -29.05 14.89
CA ASP A 893 6.11 -30.03 14.20
C ASP A 893 6.87 -30.95 15.20
N SER A 894 6.54 -30.87 16.50
CA SER A 894 7.15 -31.71 17.53
C SER A 894 6.54 -33.12 17.51
N SER A 895 7.40 -34.13 17.34
CA SER A 895 7.03 -35.54 17.46
C SER A 895 6.83 -36.02 18.90
N ASP A 896 7.03 -35.16 19.90
CA ASP A 896 6.82 -35.49 21.32
C ASP A 896 5.33 -35.40 21.72
N PRO A 897 4.67 -36.52 22.09
CA PRO A 897 3.27 -36.50 22.50
C PRO A 897 3.02 -35.68 23.77
N SER A 898 4.01 -35.53 24.66
CA SER A 898 3.82 -34.79 25.92
C SER A 898 3.68 -33.28 25.68
N SER A 899 4.49 -32.73 24.77
CA SER A 899 4.37 -31.37 24.24
C SER A 899 3.00 -31.10 23.61
N GLN A 900 2.50 -32.02 22.77
CA GLN A 900 1.19 -31.86 22.11
C GLN A 900 0.02 -31.92 23.11
N LEU A 901 0.08 -32.83 24.09
CA LEU A 901 -0.90 -32.94 25.16
C LEU A 901 -0.93 -31.67 26.03
N TRP A 902 0.24 -31.11 26.35
CA TRP A 902 0.35 -29.85 27.09
C TRP A 902 -0.28 -28.68 26.33
N ALA A 903 0.01 -28.54 25.03
CA ALA A 903 -0.57 -27.49 24.19
C ALA A 903 -2.10 -27.57 24.14
N ARG A 904 -2.66 -28.76 23.91
CA ARG A 904 -4.12 -28.99 23.90
C ARG A 904 -4.77 -28.73 25.25
N SER A 905 -4.13 -29.14 26.35
CA SER A 905 -4.59 -28.88 27.71
C SER A 905 -4.63 -27.38 28.02
N ARG A 906 -3.60 -26.62 27.62
CA ARG A 906 -3.56 -25.15 27.75
C ARG A 906 -4.65 -24.49 26.91
N GLN A 907 -4.86 -24.92 25.66
CA GLN A 907 -5.92 -24.42 24.78
C GLN A 907 -7.31 -24.65 25.39
N GLN A 908 -7.59 -25.87 25.85
CA GLN A 908 -8.87 -26.23 26.47
C GLN A 908 -9.12 -25.41 27.74
N LYS A 909 -8.09 -25.19 28.57
CA LYS A 909 -8.21 -24.37 29.78
C LYS A 909 -8.51 -22.90 29.45
N LEU A 910 -7.83 -22.32 28.46
CA LEU A 910 -8.11 -20.96 28.01
C LEU A 910 -9.53 -20.82 27.43
N TYR A 911 -9.99 -21.81 26.67
CA TYR A 911 -11.36 -21.83 26.14
C TYR A 911 -12.40 -21.90 27.27
N GLN A 912 -12.18 -22.73 28.30
CA GLN A 912 -13.02 -22.78 29.49
C GLN A 912 -13.07 -21.44 30.24
N CYS A 913 -11.95 -20.71 30.35
CA CYS A 913 -11.94 -19.37 30.95
C CYS A 913 -12.79 -18.35 30.16
N LEU A 914 -12.90 -18.52 28.84
CA LEU A 914 -13.75 -17.68 27.98
C LEU A 914 -15.22 -18.12 27.96
N GLN A 915 -15.57 -19.37 28.27
CA GLN A 915 -16.96 -19.88 28.27
C GLN A 915 -17.82 -19.39 29.46
N ARG A 916 -17.56 -18.18 29.96
CA ARG A 916 -18.25 -17.60 31.13
C ARG A 916 -19.32 -16.61 30.72
N GLU A 917 -20.49 -16.71 31.33
CA GLU A 917 -21.65 -15.84 31.04
C GLU A 917 -21.41 -14.35 31.33
N ASP A 918 -20.42 -14.00 32.15
CA ASP A 918 -20.14 -12.62 32.59
C ASP A 918 -19.84 -11.64 31.42
N PHE A 919 -19.40 -12.17 30.27
CA PHE A 919 -19.00 -11.42 29.08
C PHE A 919 -20.06 -11.45 27.95
N LEU A 920 -21.16 -12.18 28.15
CA LEU A 920 -22.23 -12.30 27.15
C LEU A 920 -23.04 -11.00 26.98
N PRO A 921 -23.67 -10.81 25.80
CA PRO A 921 -24.54 -9.67 25.53
C PRO A 921 -25.61 -9.48 26.63
N GLY A 922 -25.77 -8.25 27.10
CA GLY A 922 -26.72 -7.89 28.16
C GLY A 922 -26.16 -7.92 29.59
N ARG A 923 -25.02 -8.59 29.85
CA ARG A 923 -24.28 -8.47 31.12
C ARG A 923 -23.02 -7.60 31.05
N SER A 924 -22.54 -7.35 29.83
CA SER A 924 -21.43 -6.47 29.49
C SER A 924 -21.77 -5.62 28.24
N PRO A 925 -21.07 -4.50 27.98
CA PRO A 925 -21.27 -3.70 26.76
C PRO A 925 -21.06 -4.54 25.48
N ALA A 926 -21.80 -4.26 24.42
CA ALA A 926 -21.71 -5.00 23.15
C ALA A 926 -20.28 -5.03 22.56
N VAL A 927 -19.53 -3.94 22.75
CA VAL A 927 -18.09 -3.82 22.43
C VAL A 927 -17.23 -4.86 23.16
N THR A 928 -17.47 -5.07 24.46
CA THR A 928 -16.80 -6.11 25.25
C THR A 928 -17.14 -7.51 24.74
N SER A 929 -18.39 -7.74 24.30
CA SER A 929 -18.79 -9.01 23.68
C SER A 929 -18.13 -9.23 22.31
N VAL A 930 -17.90 -8.19 21.50
CA VAL A 930 -17.10 -8.28 20.26
C VAL A 930 -15.69 -8.77 20.56
N PHE A 931 -14.98 -8.17 21.53
CA PHE A 931 -13.63 -8.61 21.90
C PHE A 931 -13.61 -10.02 22.49
N HIS A 932 -14.58 -10.34 23.34
CA HIS A 932 -14.74 -11.67 23.93
C HIS A 932 -14.92 -12.76 22.86
N GLN A 933 -15.83 -12.58 21.91
CA GLN A 933 -16.03 -13.52 20.79
C GLN A 933 -14.80 -13.57 19.86
N PHE A 934 -14.13 -12.43 19.64
CA PHE A 934 -12.89 -12.38 18.87
C PHE A 934 -11.77 -13.23 19.52
N LEU A 935 -11.63 -13.21 20.85
CA LEU A 935 -10.66 -14.06 21.54
C LEU A 935 -11.00 -15.55 21.46
N GLN A 936 -12.29 -15.90 21.51
CA GLN A 936 -12.73 -17.28 21.29
C GLN A 936 -12.41 -17.74 19.87
N MET A 937 -12.62 -16.90 18.85
CA MET A 937 -12.18 -17.17 17.48
C MET A 937 -10.65 -17.33 17.39
N PHE A 938 -9.88 -16.35 17.89
CA PHE A 938 -8.41 -16.32 17.80
C PHE A 938 -7.74 -17.56 18.42
N LEU A 939 -8.31 -18.10 19.49
CA LEU A 939 -7.82 -19.33 20.14
C LEU A 939 -7.85 -20.57 19.21
N HIS A 940 -8.61 -20.53 18.12
CA HIS A 940 -8.79 -21.65 17.19
C HIS A 940 -8.33 -21.35 15.73
N VAL A 941 -7.79 -20.16 15.46
CA VAL A 941 -7.27 -19.77 14.13
C VAL A 941 -6.01 -18.92 14.21
N ASN A 942 -5.01 -19.24 13.39
CA ASN A 942 -3.81 -18.39 13.26
C ASN A 942 -4.08 -17.24 12.27
N LEU A 943 -4.36 -16.04 12.79
CA LEU A 943 -4.61 -14.85 11.97
C LEU A 943 -3.40 -14.39 11.13
N ASP A 944 -2.16 -14.74 11.49
CA ASP A 944 -1.00 -14.46 10.62
C ASP A 944 -1.04 -15.35 9.38
N THR A 945 -1.44 -16.62 9.51
CA THR A 945 -1.68 -17.51 8.38
C THR A 945 -2.84 -17.00 7.50
N ILE A 946 -3.95 -16.56 8.09
CA ILE A 946 -5.09 -15.95 7.37
C ILE A 946 -4.63 -14.71 6.58
N THR A 947 -3.89 -13.78 7.22
CA THR A 947 -3.44 -12.55 6.55
C THR A 947 -2.32 -12.81 5.52
N ARG A 948 -1.44 -13.80 5.73
CA ARG A 948 -0.50 -14.29 4.70
C ARG A 948 -1.23 -14.86 3.50
N PHE A 949 -2.25 -15.70 3.70
CA PHE A 949 -3.09 -16.22 2.61
C PHE A 949 -3.77 -15.09 1.83
N ALA A 950 -4.25 -14.06 2.54
CA ALA A 950 -4.79 -12.84 1.96
C ALA A 950 -3.74 -11.98 1.22
N GLY A 951 -2.44 -12.28 1.34
CA GLY A 951 -1.36 -11.66 0.57
C GLY A 951 -0.38 -10.77 1.35
N LYS A 952 -0.41 -10.76 2.69
CA LYS A 952 0.43 -9.90 3.56
C LYS A 952 1.93 -9.93 3.22
N CYS A 953 2.48 -11.11 2.92
CA CYS A 953 3.92 -11.34 2.75
C CYS A 953 4.31 -11.82 1.34
N GLY A 954 3.52 -11.48 0.32
CA GLY A 954 3.79 -11.89 -1.07
C GLY A 954 3.22 -13.25 -1.46
N GLU A 955 3.43 -13.62 -2.72
CA GLU A 955 2.81 -14.78 -3.38
C GLU A 955 3.27 -16.11 -2.77
N THR A 956 4.57 -16.25 -2.50
CA THR A 956 5.16 -17.43 -1.87
C THR A 956 4.61 -17.69 -0.47
N ALA A 957 4.46 -16.64 0.34
CA ALA A 957 3.87 -16.73 1.67
C ALA A 957 2.36 -17.03 1.62
N ALA A 958 1.64 -16.53 0.60
CA ALA A 958 0.23 -16.83 0.41
C ALA A 958 -0.01 -18.30 -0.01
N ASN A 959 0.89 -18.87 -0.81
CA ASN A 959 0.87 -20.30 -1.17
C ASN A 959 1.26 -21.20 0.02
N SER A 960 2.28 -20.83 0.79
CA SER A 960 2.63 -21.53 2.04
C SER A 960 1.52 -21.44 3.09
N ALA A 961 0.82 -20.30 3.20
CA ALA A 961 -0.32 -20.21 4.11
C ALA A 961 -1.47 -21.16 3.73
N TYR A 962 -1.72 -21.36 2.42
CA TYR A 962 -2.73 -22.29 1.94
C TYR A 962 -2.47 -23.74 2.41
N THR A 963 -1.21 -24.22 2.42
CA THR A 963 -0.91 -25.61 2.84
C THR A 963 -1.23 -25.89 4.30
N HIS A 964 -1.23 -24.85 5.15
CA HIS A 964 -1.67 -24.97 6.55
C HIS A 964 -3.19 -24.80 6.71
N LEU A 965 -3.83 -23.98 5.87
CA LEU A 965 -5.27 -23.68 5.97
C LEU A 965 -6.17 -24.78 5.39
N SER A 966 -5.75 -25.45 4.31
CA SER A 966 -6.48 -26.57 3.70
C SER A 966 -6.79 -27.70 4.70
N PRO A 967 -5.81 -28.29 5.42
CA PRO A 967 -6.11 -29.31 6.44
C PRO A 967 -6.83 -28.70 7.65
N TRP A 968 -6.49 -27.48 8.08
CA TRP A 968 -7.18 -26.79 9.18
C TRP A 968 -8.70 -26.67 8.93
N SER A 969 -9.13 -26.35 7.71
CA SER A 969 -10.57 -26.19 7.37
C SER A 969 -11.45 -27.42 7.67
N GLN A 970 -10.86 -28.60 7.80
CA GLN A 970 -11.55 -29.86 8.07
C GLN A 970 -11.64 -30.17 9.58
N THR A 971 -10.87 -29.45 10.40
CA THR A 971 -10.77 -29.65 11.86
C THR A 971 -12.00 -29.15 12.61
N LYS A 972 -12.17 -29.63 13.84
CA LYS A 972 -13.20 -29.12 14.76
C LYS A 972 -12.90 -27.67 15.14
N GLU A 973 -11.63 -27.36 15.28
CA GLU A 973 -11.09 -26.05 15.64
C GLU A 973 -11.51 -24.99 14.61
N ALA A 974 -11.42 -25.28 13.30
CA ALA A 974 -11.90 -24.35 12.29
C ALA A 974 -13.41 -24.08 12.37
N ARG A 975 -14.22 -25.11 12.67
CA ARG A 975 -15.68 -24.96 12.86
C ARG A 975 -16.04 -24.16 14.11
N ILE A 976 -15.26 -24.28 15.18
CA ILE A 976 -15.37 -23.40 16.36
C ILE A 976 -14.98 -21.95 16.00
N ALA A 977 -13.90 -21.77 15.23
CA ALA A 977 -13.41 -20.43 14.87
C ALA A 977 -14.45 -19.64 14.04
N ILE A 978 -15.06 -20.26 13.03
CA ILE A 978 -16.10 -19.61 12.20
C ILE A 978 -17.42 -19.39 12.95
N HIS A 979 -17.79 -20.27 13.90
CA HIS A 979 -18.92 -20.02 14.78
C HIS A 979 -18.70 -18.72 15.58
N HIS A 980 -17.54 -18.59 16.25
CA HIS A 980 -17.22 -17.36 16.97
C HIS A 980 -17.03 -16.14 16.06
N ALA A 981 -16.57 -16.32 14.81
CA ALA A 981 -16.56 -15.25 13.81
C ALA A 981 -18.00 -14.75 13.50
N GLY A 982 -18.97 -15.66 13.35
CA GLY A 982 -20.39 -15.30 13.24
C GLY A 982 -20.92 -14.58 14.48
N GLN A 983 -20.54 -15.03 15.68
CA GLN A 983 -20.91 -14.37 16.93
C GLN A 983 -20.23 -12.98 17.12
N VAL A 984 -19.04 -12.74 16.55
CA VAL A 984 -18.44 -11.38 16.46
C VAL A 984 -19.35 -10.46 15.62
N LEU A 985 -19.82 -10.91 14.46
CA LEU A 985 -20.73 -10.12 13.62
C LEU A 985 -22.07 -9.86 14.32
N ARG A 986 -22.63 -10.89 14.98
CA ARG A 986 -23.83 -10.77 15.81
C ARG A 986 -23.65 -9.74 16.94
N ALA A 987 -22.53 -9.78 17.66
CA ALA A 987 -22.23 -8.80 18.71
C ALA A 987 -22.08 -7.38 18.15
N ALA A 988 -21.47 -7.23 16.96
CA ALA A 988 -21.35 -5.95 16.28
C ALA A 988 -22.72 -5.34 15.88
N ARG A 989 -23.72 -6.16 15.48
CA ARG A 989 -25.10 -5.69 15.22
C ARG A 989 -25.78 -5.05 16.45
N HIS A 990 -25.29 -5.32 17.67
CA HIS A 990 -25.81 -4.73 18.91
C HIS A 990 -25.09 -3.43 19.33
N ILE A 991 -24.05 -3.00 18.58
CA ILE A 991 -23.39 -1.72 18.81
C ILE A 991 -24.21 -0.60 18.13
N PRO A 992 -24.53 0.51 18.81
CA PRO A 992 -25.29 1.60 18.19
C PRO A 992 -24.59 2.18 16.94
N PRO A 993 -25.35 2.68 15.94
CA PRO A 993 -24.78 3.32 14.76
C PRO A 993 -23.75 4.40 15.09
N TYR A 994 -22.72 4.52 14.25
CA TYR A 994 -21.58 5.44 14.43
C TYR A 994 -20.72 5.22 15.69
N GLN A 995 -20.92 4.12 16.45
CA GLN A 995 -20.08 3.79 17.61
C GLN A 995 -19.06 2.68 17.37
N ILE A 996 -19.18 1.87 16.32
CA ILE A 996 -18.13 0.91 15.92
C ILE A 996 -16.92 1.72 15.42
N ARG A 997 -15.79 1.65 16.12
CA ARG A 997 -14.57 2.37 15.75
C ARG A 997 -13.36 1.82 16.50
N GLY A 998 -12.17 2.26 16.09
CA GLY A 998 -10.95 1.88 16.80
C GLY A 998 -10.68 0.37 16.69
N PRO A 999 -10.26 -0.32 17.78
CA PRO A 999 -9.86 -1.72 17.72
C PRO A 999 -11.02 -2.67 17.33
N ASP A 1000 -12.26 -2.34 17.68
CA ASP A 1000 -13.45 -3.17 17.41
C ASP A 1000 -13.64 -3.45 15.92
N SER A 1001 -13.43 -2.41 15.11
CA SER A 1001 -13.49 -2.48 13.64
C SER A 1001 -12.47 -3.48 13.11
N PHE A 1002 -11.25 -3.50 13.66
CA PHE A 1002 -10.21 -4.43 13.24
C PHE A 1002 -10.50 -5.88 13.66
N MET A 1003 -11.16 -6.09 14.80
CA MET A 1003 -11.64 -7.43 15.21
C MET A 1003 -12.72 -7.96 14.25
N ILE A 1004 -13.68 -7.10 13.89
CA ILE A 1004 -14.73 -7.41 12.91
C ILE A 1004 -14.11 -7.75 11.55
N TYR A 1005 -13.17 -6.93 11.06
CA TYR A 1005 -12.42 -7.22 9.83
C TYR A 1005 -11.77 -8.61 9.84
N HIS A 1006 -11.08 -8.97 10.94
CA HIS A 1006 -10.45 -10.28 11.06
C HIS A 1006 -11.47 -11.43 11.11
N ALA A 1007 -12.64 -11.24 11.72
CA ALA A 1007 -13.72 -12.22 11.69
C ALA A 1007 -14.24 -12.47 10.26
N ILE A 1008 -14.44 -11.41 9.47
CA ILE A 1008 -14.78 -11.51 8.04
C ILE A 1008 -13.70 -12.29 7.29
N MET A 1009 -12.42 -11.97 7.51
CA MET A 1009 -11.30 -12.64 6.85
C MET A 1009 -11.22 -14.14 7.18
N VAL A 1010 -11.60 -14.55 8.40
CA VAL A 1010 -11.67 -15.95 8.81
C VAL A 1010 -12.83 -16.68 8.10
N LEU A 1011 -14.03 -16.09 8.08
CA LEU A 1011 -15.20 -16.63 7.36
C LEU A 1011 -14.93 -16.76 5.85
N TRP A 1012 -14.38 -15.72 5.24
CA TRP A 1012 -13.99 -15.69 3.83
C TRP A 1012 -12.96 -16.79 3.51
N THR A 1013 -11.90 -16.89 4.30
CA THR A 1013 -10.84 -17.90 4.08
C THR A 1013 -11.40 -19.32 4.21
N TYR A 1014 -12.23 -19.58 5.23
CA TYR A 1014 -12.87 -20.88 5.42
C TYR A 1014 -13.76 -21.26 4.23
N SER A 1015 -14.61 -20.33 3.78
CA SER A 1015 -15.46 -20.50 2.60
C SER A 1015 -14.65 -20.84 1.34
N MET A 1016 -13.50 -20.19 1.13
CA MET A 1016 -12.59 -20.53 0.03
C MET A 1016 -12.05 -21.96 0.11
N MET A 1017 -11.63 -22.44 1.30
CA MET A 1017 -11.10 -23.81 1.46
C MET A 1017 -12.19 -24.87 1.23
N VAL A 1018 -13.42 -24.63 1.71
CA VAL A 1018 -14.55 -25.55 1.51
C VAL A 1018 -14.96 -25.62 0.03
N ARG A 1019 -15.04 -24.47 -0.65
CA ARG A 1019 -15.40 -24.40 -2.08
C ARG A 1019 -14.38 -25.12 -2.97
N ASP A 1020 -13.10 -24.97 -2.68
CA ASP A 1020 -12.02 -25.69 -3.36
C ASP A 1020 -12.15 -27.21 -3.17
N ARG A 1021 -12.30 -27.67 -1.91
CA ARG A 1021 -12.48 -29.10 -1.61
C ARG A 1021 -13.65 -29.72 -2.38
N ALA A 1022 -14.78 -29.02 -2.49
CA ALA A 1022 -15.94 -29.48 -3.25
C ALA A 1022 -15.69 -29.60 -4.77
N LYS A 1023 -14.81 -28.76 -5.35
CA LYS A 1023 -14.34 -28.93 -6.73
C LYS A 1023 -13.46 -30.18 -6.86
N LYS A 1024 -12.49 -30.37 -5.95
CA LYS A 1024 -11.55 -31.51 -5.97
C LYS A 1024 -12.20 -32.88 -5.74
N THR A 1025 -13.21 -32.97 -4.89
CA THR A 1025 -13.89 -34.25 -4.61
C THR A 1025 -14.94 -34.64 -5.64
N GLY A 1026 -15.13 -33.84 -6.71
CA GLY A 1026 -16.09 -34.12 -7.78
C GLY A 1026 -17.57 -34.03 -7.38
N THR A 1027 -17.86 -33.60 -6.16
CA THR A 1027 -19.22 -33.45 -5.59
C THR A 1027 -20.00 -32.30 -6.24
N THR A 1028 -19.38 -31.51 -7.12
CA THR A 1028 -20.03 -30.54 -8.00
C THR A 1028 -20.65 -31.14 -9.27
N THR A 1029 -20.61 -32.46 -9.47
CA THR A 1029 -21.42 -33.11 -10.53
C THR A 1029 -22.82 -33.42 -9.98
N PRO A 1030 -23.91 -32.79 -10.46
CA PRO A 1030 -25.26 -33.22 -10.11
C PRO A 1030 -25.55 -34.57 -10.78
N LEU A 1031 -25.23 -35.65 -10.08
CA LEU A 1031 -25.78 -36.97 -10.38
C LEU A 1031 -27.29 -36.90 -10.12
N ARG A 1032 -28.04 -36.54 -11.17
CA ARG A 1032 -29.50 -36.61 -11.37
C ARG A 1032 -30.20 -37.19 -10.14
N THR A 1033 -30.61 -36.32 -9.22
CA THR A 1033 -31.14 -36.72 -7.91
C THR A 1033 -32.26 -37.72 -8.07
N GLN A 1034 -32.09 -38.93 -7.51
CA GLN A 1034 -33.26 -39.69 -7.09
C GLN A 1034 -33.98 -38.87 -6.01
N PRO A 1035 -35.32 -38.77 -6.04
CA PRO A 1035 -36.08 -37.77 -5.27
C PRO A 1035 -36.27 -38.19 -3.79
N SER A 1036 -35.20 -38.54 -3.08
CA SER A 1036 -35.29 -39.15 -1.74
C SER A 1036 -34.20 -38.76 -0.73
N SER A 1037 -33.22 -37.92 -1.06
CA SER A 1037 -32.35 -37.30 -0.06
C SER A 1037 -32.98 -36.01 0.47
N PRO A 1038 -33.15 -35.83 1.81
CA PRO A 1038 -33.70 -34.61 2.38
C PRO A 1038 -32.77 -33.40 2.09
N PRO A 1039 -33.30 -32.17 2.02
CA PRO A 1039 -32.49 -30.99 1.77
C PRO A 1039 -31.42 -30.82 2.85
N SER A 1040 -30.20 -30.45 2.42
CA SER A 1040 -29.09 -30.10 3.30
C SER A 1040 -29.53 -29.04 4.31
N LYS A 1041 -29.54 -29.36 5.61
CA LYS A 1041 -29.97 -28.44 6.65
C LYS A 1041 -29.10 -27.18 6.63
N ILE A 1042 -29.73 -26.03 6.82
CA ILE A 1042 -29.04 -24.73 6.90
C ILE A 1042 -28.67 -24.47 8.36
N VAL A 1043 -27.45 -23.99 8.60
CA VAL A 1043 -26.98 -23.57 9.92
C VAL A 1043 -26.62 -22.08 9.86
N TYR A 1044 -27.24 -21.29 10.73
CA TYR A 1044 -26.98 -19.85 10.86
C TYR A 1044 -25.92 -19.63 11.95
N LEU A 1045 -24.73 -19.14 11.61
CA LEU A 1045 -23.64 -19.02 12.60
C LEU A 1045 -23.79 -17.81 13.55
N ASP A 1046 -24.70 -16.90 13.23
CA ASP A 1046 -25.02 -15.66 13.93
C ASP A 1046 -26.32 -15.74 14.76
N ASP A 1047 -27.19 -16.72 14.52
CA ASP A 1047 -28.40 -16.97 15.32
C ASP A 1047 -28.10 -17.82 16.57
N ALA A 1048 -28.80 -17.51 17.66
CA ALA A 1048 -28.72 -18.21 18.94
C ALA A 1048 -30.10 -18.60 19.49
N THR A 1049 -31.10 -18.82 18.62
CA THR A 1049 -32.28 -19.59 19.00
C THR A 1049 -31.85 -20.98 19.52
N ALA A 1050 -32.57 -21.50 20.53
CA ALA A 1050 -32.27 -22.82 21.08
C ALA A 1050 -32.46 -23.95 20.06
N GLU A 1051 -33.26 -23.71 19.01
CA GLU A 1051 -33.48 -24.62 17.89
C GLU A 1051 -32.23 -24.69 16.98
N ASN A 1052 -31.63 -23.55 16.62
CA ASN A 1052 -30.40 -23.48 15.83
C ASN A 1052 -29.14 -23.88 16.64
N GLN A 1053 -29.12 -23.71 17.96
CA GLN A 1053 -27.97 -24.12 18.79
C GLN A 1053 -27.66 -25.62 18.66
N GLY A 1054 -28.68 -26.48 18.60
CA GLY A 1054 -28.49 -27.92 18.39
C GLY A 1054 -27.84 -28.25 17.04
N ASP A 1055 -28.06 -27.40 16.03
CA ASP A 1055 -27.48 -27.53 14.70
C ASP A 1055 -26.07 -26.97 14.60
N ILE A 1056 -25.76 -25.89 15.33
CA ILE A 1056 -24.39 -25.40 15.55
C ILE A 1056 -23.56 -26.48 16.26
N ASP A 1057 -24.10 -27.08 17.33
CA ASP A 1057 -23.41 -28.14 18.07
C ASP A 1057 -23.19 -29.38 17.19
N ALA A 1058 -24.20 -29.78 16.42
CA ALA A 1058 -24.07 -30.85 15.43
C ALA A 1058 -23.02 -30.52 14.36
N PHE A 1059 -23.04 -29.32 13.78
CA PHE A 1059 -22.07 -28.85 12.79
C PHE A 1059 -20.63 -28.91 13.32
N ILE A 1060 -20.38 -28.39 14.53
CA ILE A 1060 -19.06 -28.43 15.18
C ILE A 1060 -18.60 -29.89 15.35
N LEU A 1061 -19.50 -30.80 15.74
CA LEU A 1061 -19.17 -32.19 16.07
C LEU A 1061 -19.09 -33.17 14.89
N THR A 1062 -19.96 -33.09 13.88
CA THR A 1062 -20.22 -34.24 12.97
C THR A 1062 -19.53 -34.17 11.61
N ASN A 1063 -18.96 -33.03 11.20
CA ASN A 1063 -18.25 -32.88 9.90
C ASN A 1063 -19.09 -33.28 8.67
N GLN A 1064 -20.42 -33.18 8.75
CA GLN A 1064 -21.34 -33.41 7.63
C GLN A 1064 -21.50 -32.14 6.78
N ASP A 1065 -21.85 -32.32 5.49
CA ASP A 1065 -22.00 -31.24 4.52
C ASP A 1065 -23.29 -30.42 4.74
N TYR A 1066 -23.26 -29.51 5.71
CA TYR A 1066 -24.30 -28.50 5.94
C TYR A 1066 -24.09 -27.28 5.03
N LYS A 1067 -25.18 -26.70 4.49
CA LYS A 1067 -25.11 -25.39 3.82
C LYS A 1067 -25.05 -24.30 4.90
N MET A 1068 -24.01 -23.49 4.91
CA MET A 1068 -23.84 -22.40 5.87
C MET A 1068 -24.38 -21.08 5.32
N LEU A 1069 -25.06 -20.30 6.17
CA LEU A 1069 -25.42 -18.90 5.94
C LEU A 1069 -25.02 -18.07 7.18
N THR A 1070 -24.76 -16.78 6.97
CA THR A 1070 -24.24 -15.79 7.95
C THR A 1070 -24.79 -14.40 7.66
#